data_AF-A0A7X8N1H6-F1
#
_entry.id   AF-A0A7X8N1H6-F1
#
_cell.length_a   1.000
_cell.length_b   1.000
_cell.length_c   1.000
_cell.angle_alpha   90.00
_cell.angle_beta   90.00
_cell.angle_gamma   90.00
#
_symmetry.space_group_name_H-M   'P 1'
#
loop_
_entity.id
_entity.type
_entity.pdbx_description
1 polymer ?
#
loop_
_entity_poly.entity_id
_entity_poly.type
_entity_poly.pdbx_seq_one_letter_code
_entity_poly.pdbx_strand_id
1 'polypeptide(L)'
;MLRKQWKRLTKMLAVLLCGALLFPATNGYAKPSHVHDTNLKGLQVHNGKLEGQFSPETKVYMVKTNNDELLLSISPKAVNAKVAVNGMKVNHRKQVKVKMPSGQNSVRVDISTPRDITDTYTLIVQSPDYDLRDVTLIQTGDGSVIQDYKLGFQEAQVMDGVEAYLMFYSKKNFNEVWNYIKTLTPEEIDQHLTTQTEGENKNKIFKITNLSYADGGGNTFRSGQLDVMSGKPLSVGDYYAYAATIGENGVLGMTGADRTISILPYPTKVELQGSGNQIDNYSVTFEQADDENISHYFLFYSSKGLTKLVEPLIRGESLDFLKKLERESRGKLLSLDDVGNGPVSFNHDQKTIEGDPLGSSLYYAYVAEVSEEKVLGSSKSLKMINTNTMPVPLKVIGDGQGTLLPAGGATGSTDAYFDAIREATGVERPRIAIFNSSRDSADIAYDHFHLDDGPYLALETEFKNRGFEPVYIPLAIDTFDFVAYDDYFVNLVKSSHAVMLQGGDQMKHGRSLLEGDGAATPMLEAIRYVHDNGGVIAGTSAGAHAMSNPMFGVGDSFKALVINETEVKTISDVPLTGFLDPTIPGNNFQIAGLGLIENVLTDTHFDKRGRLGRLLVAMRDTGHQLGFGLDEGTAIELKGDIGKVVGENGVWILDASNATFNEKGMVPGFEAEHVIVHHLTEGDTFNLVTKEVTPGEGKEQVYQDEVSLYDSPDLFGEDYESTKSLLSFVKSSETEQVTTIKDSAFDQVFTLQWAKDDISKYYQSDENYKPEALNAYKKGTVTNVSLSISVETASQPVEVSSVQTYSYNDTFFIEFTGPVDPTAVSEGNVDLNGLAHAPGFPKYLSATNEIEVRATSDFPVGHEITIRNLKDADGEPVPDQTWKRVLEGRGQWEKVN
;
A
#
# COMPACT_ATOMS: atom_id res chain seq x y z
N MET A 1 -64.66 35.45 35.45
CA MET A 1 -63.47 36.31 35.66
C MET A 1 -63.15 36.64 37.13
N LEU A 2 -64.05 36.49 38.11
CA LEU A 2 -63.73 36.78 39.54
C LEU A 2 -63.08 35.65 40.36
N ARG A 3 -62.98 34.40 39.87
CA ARG A 3 -62.29 33.30 40.60
C ARG A 3 -60.77 33.25 40.42
N LYS A 4 -60.20 33.82 39.34
CA LYS A 4 -58.75 33.82 39.09
C LYS A 4 -57.98 34.88 39.91
N GLN A 5 -58.65 35.95 40.35
CA GLN A 5 -58.02 36.98 41.20
C GLN A 5 -57.94 36.57 42.69
N TRP A 6 -58.82 35.69 43.17
CA TRP A 6 -58.83 35.21 44.56
C TRP A 6 -57.67 34.25 44.91
N LYS A 7 -57.15 33.47 43.94
CA LYS A 7 -56.01 32.57 44.16
C LYS A 7 -54.65 33.29 44.24
N ARG A 8 -54.53 34.50 43.70
CA ARG A 8 -53.29 35.31 43.79
C ARG A 8 -53.18 36.05 45.12
N LEU A 9 -54.30 36.47 45.71
CA LEU A 9 -54.31 37.14 47.02
C LEU A 9 -53.99 36.19 48.19
N THR A 10 -54.46 34.93 48.11
CA THR A 10 -54.24 33.91 49.16
C THR A 10 -52.79 33.43 49.23
N LYS A 11 -52.06 33.39 48.09
CA LYS A 11 -50.62 33.04 48.09
C LYS A 11 -49.73 34.18 48.62
N MET A 12 -50.09 35.45 48.40
CA MET A 12 -49.35 36.58 48.96
C MET A 12 -49.52 36.72 50.48
N LEU A 13 -50.70 36.41 51.03
CA LEU A 13 -50.92 36.48 52.48
C LEU A 13 -50.28 35.34 53.27
N ALA A 14 -50.11 34.14 52.69
CA ALA A 14 -49.48 33.01 53.39
C ALA A 14 -47.96 33.21 53.59
N VAL A 15 -47.27 33.84 52.63
CA VAL A 15 -45.82 34.13 52.74
C VAL A 15 -45.56 35.22 53.80
N LEU A 16 -46.50 36.15 54.00
CA LEU A 16 -46.43 37.19 55.02
C LEU A 16 -46.73 36.69 56.45
N LEU A 17 -47.25 35.46 56.61
CA LEU A 17 -47.69 34.92 57.91
C LEU A 17 -46.78 33.84 58.52
N CYS A 18 -45.70 33.44 57.83
CA CYS A 18 -44.71 32.50 58.39
C CYS A 18 -43.32 33.11 58.62
N GLY A 19 -43.13 34.40 58.33
CA GLY A 19 -41.86 35.12 58.52
C GLY A 19 -41.57 35.60 59.96
N ALA A 20 -42.40 35.26 60.94
CA ALA A 20 -42.20 35.66 62.32
C ALA A 20 -42.77 34.61 63.27
N LEU A 21 -42.01 33.56 63.56
CA LEU A 21 -42.04 32.78 64.80
C LEU A 21 -40.88 31.77 64.78
N LEU A 22 -40.02 31.86 65.80
CA LEU A 22 -39.00 30.88 66.24
C LEU A 22 -37.58 30.97 65.62
N PHE A 23 -36.80 31.91 66.16
CA PHE A 23 -35.39 31.75 66.57
C PHE A 23 -35.14 30.41 67.34
N PRO A 24 -33.90 29.93 67.59
CA PRO A 24 -32.63 30.66 67.58
C PRO A 24 -31.40 29.95 66.98
N ALA A 25 -30.40 30.78 66.71
CA ALA A 25 -29.00 30.40 66.57
C ALA A 25 -28.47 29.66 67.80
N THR A 26 -27.66 28.61 67.60
CA THR A 26 -26.41 28.46 68.34
C THR A 26 -25.36 27.74 67.49
N ASN A 27 -24.25 28.45 67.29
CA ASN A 27 -22.87 27.99 67.23
C ASN A 27 -22.44 26.94 66.18
N GLY A 28 -21.73 27.47 65.18
CA GLY A 28 -20.29 27.21 65.13
C GLY A 28 -19.80 26.36 63.97
N TYR A 29 -19.70 26.97 62.78
CA TYR A 29 -18.57 26.74 61.88
C TYR A 29 -18.28 28.03 61.11
N ALA A 30 -17.10 28.59 61.35
CA ALA A 30 -16.50 29.51 60.42
C ALA A 30 -15.72 28.73 59.35
N LYS A 31 -15.77 29.26 58.11
CA LYS A 31 -14.90 29.07 56.93
C LYS A 31 -15.35 28.05 55.86
N PRO A 32 -15.03 28.28 54.57
CA PRO A 32 -14.06 29.24 54.02
C PRO A 32 -14.61 30.32 53.07
N SER A 33 -14.02 31.50 53.23
CA SER A 33 -13.63 32.50 52.24
C SER A 33 -14.05 32.32 50.78
N HIS A 34 -14.70 33.38 50.28
CA HIS A 34 -14.69 33.84 48.90
C HIS A 34 -13.37 33.53 48.18
N VAL A 35 -13.38 32.54 47.31
CA VAL A 35 -12.31 32.31 46.34
C VAL A 35 -12.56 33.29 45.19
N HIS A 36 -11.73 34.33 45.10
CA HIS A 36 -11.67 35.26 43.96
C HIS A 36 -10.86 34.65 42.80
N ASP A 37 -11.06 33.36 42.51
CA ASP A 37 -10.33 32.64 41.47
C ASP A 37 -11.21 32.47 40.24
N THR A 38 -10.89 33.21 39.19
CA THR A 38 -11.53 33.17 37.88
C THR A 38 -10.94 32.10 36.96
N ASN A 39 -10.03 31.26 37.45
CA ASN A 39 -9.43 30.22 36.64
C ASN A 39 -10.37 29.04 36.36
N LEU A 40 -10.15 28.38 35.22
CA LEU A 40 -10.80 27.11 34.89
C LEU A 40 -10.01 25.95 35.54
N LYS A 41 -10.75 24.97 36.07
CA LYS A 41 -10.23 23.66 36.48
C LYS A 41 -10.23 22.66 35.32
N GLY A 42 -11.08 22.88 34.31
CA GLY A 42 -11.12 22.04 33.11
C GLY A 42 -11.94 22.68 31.99
N LEU A 43 -11.52 22.41 30.76
CA LEU A 43 -12.21 22.76 29.53
C LEU A 43 -12.13 21.55 28.60
N GLN A 44 -13.28 21.01 28.18
CA GLN A 44 -13.36 19.90 27.23
C GLN A 44 -14.23 20.29 26.03
N VAL A 45 -13.80 19.87 24.84
CA VAL A 45 -14.53 19.95 23.59
C VAL A 45 -14.95 18.53 23.22
N HIS A 46 -16.25 18.28 23.05
CA HIS A 46 -16.77 16.91 22.85
C HIS A 46 -16.88 16.52 21.38
N ASN A 47 -17.06 17.49 20.48
CA ASN A 47 -17.22 17.28 19.04
C ASN A 47 -16.12 18.01 18.24
N GLY A 48 -14.90 17.97 18.77
CA GLY A 48 -13.68 18.58 18.24
C GLY A 48 -12.49 18.29 19.16
N LYS A 49 -11.29 18.71 18.76
CA LYS A 49 -10.03 18.45 19.49
C LYS A 49 -9.44 19.77 19.98
N LEU A 50 -9.13 19.86 21.27
CA LEU A 50 -8.34 20.97 21.83
C LEU A 50 -6.86 20.65 21.59
N GLU A 51 -6.11 21.57 20.97
CA GLU A 51 -4.68 21.33 20.73
C GLU A 51 -3.86 21.56 22.00
N GLY A 52 -3.06 20.56 22.36
CA GLY A 52 -2.27 20.52 23.59
C GLY A 52 -3.07 20.09 24.83
N GLN A 53 -2.37 19.95 25.96
CA GLN A 53 -3.02 19.65 27.24
C GLN A 53 -3.58 20.93 27.88
N PHE A 54 -4.75 20.82 28.52
CA PHE A 54 -5.38 21.94 29.22
C PHE A 54 -4.49 22.44 30.38
N SER A 55 -4.28 23.77 30.47
CA SER A 55 -3.53 24.42 31.55
C SER A 55 -4.31 25.60 32.14
N PRO A 56 -4.46 25.71 33.48
CA PRO A 56 -5.17 26.83 34.12
C PRO A 56 -4.60 28.22 33.81
N GLU A 57 -3.33 28.31 33.40
CA GLU A 57 -2.64 29.56 33.07
C GLU A 57 -2.87 30.01 31.62
N THR A 58 -3.27 29.09 30.74
CA THR A 58 -3.53 29.36 29.33
C THR A 58 -4.91 29.98 29.14
N LYS A 59 -4.96 31.17 28.52
CA LYS A 59 -6.20 31.92 28.25
C LYS A 59 -6.64 31.87 26.78
N VAL A 60 -5.83 31.31 25.88
CA VAL A 60 -6.17 31.13 24.47
C VAL A 60 -5.91 29.69 24.07
N TYR A 61 -6.89 29.04 23.46
CA TYR A 61 -6.85 27.65 23.05
C TYR A 61 -7.17 27.52 21.57
N MET A 62 -6.50 26.61 20.87
CA MET A 62 -6.86 26.22 19.52
C MET A 62 -7.80 25.01 19.57
N VAL A 63 -8.87 25.04 18.79
CA VAL A 63 -9.86 23.97 18.69
C VAL A 63 -10.07 23.60 17.23
N LYS A 64 -9.85 22.33 16.89
CA LYS A 64 -10.11 21.78 15.56
C LYS A 64 -11.44 21.05 15.51
N THR A 65 -12.32 21.40 14.58
CA THR A 65 -13.63 20.74 14.41
C THR A 65 -14.20 20.94 12.99
N ASN A 66 -14.95 19.96 12.51
CA ASN A 66 -15.73 20.03 11.26
C ASN A 66 -17.18 20.46 11.48
N ASN A 67 -17.56 20.69 12.74
CA ASN A 67 -18.94 20.98 13.11
C ASN A 67 -19.20 22.49 13.13
N ASP A 68 -20.34 22.90 12.58
CA ASP A 68 -20.85 24.28 12.67
C ASP A 68 -21.30 24.67 14.10
N GLU A 69 -21.15 23.75 15.07
CA GLU A 69 -21.50 23.94 16.46
C GLU A 69 -20.45 23.28 17.37
N LEU A 70 -20.04 23.95 18.44
CA LEU A 70 -19.15 23.39 19.47
C LEU A 70 -19.93 22.95 20.70
N LEU A 71 -19.60 21.78 21.24
CA LEU A 71 -20.14 21.24 22.48
C LEU A 71 -19.06 21.26 23.56
N LEU A 72 -19.21 22.17 24.53
CA LEU A 72 -18.18 22.49 25.52
C LEU A 72 -18.59 22.07 26.94
N SER A 73 -17.68 21.44 27.69
CA SER A 73 -17.76 21.35 29.15
C SER A 73 -16.80 22.36 29.77
N ILE A 74 -17.35 23.35 30.49
CA ILE A 74 -16.59 24.45 31.10
C ILE A 74 -16.66 24.30 32.63
N SER A 75 -15.52 24.07 33.28
CA SER A 75 -15.45 23.84 34.72
C SER A 75 -14.67 24.96 35.43
N PRO A 76 -15.33 25.98 36.00
CA PRO A 76 -14.69 27.01 36.80
C PRO A 76 -14.16 26.46 38.12
N LYS A 77 -13.06 27.03 38.63
CA LYS A 77 -12.50 26.65 39.94
C LYS A 77 -13.31 27.22 41.11
N ALA A 78 -13.91 28.40 40.97
CA ALA A 78 -14.81 28.97 41.96
C ALA A 78 -16.25 28.43 41.83
N VAL A 79 -16.78 27.86 42.92
CA VAL A 79 -18.11 27.20 42.98
C VAL A 79 -19.28 28.13 42.63
N ASN A 80 -19.12 29.44 42.83
CA ASN A 80 -20.14 30.46 42.60
C ASN A 80 -19.82 31.37 41.39
N ALA A 81 -18.94 30.93 40.48
CA ALA A 81 -18.63 31.70 39.26
C ALA A 81 -19.84 31.77 38.31
N LYS A 82 -20.01 32.93 37.68
CA LYS A 82 -20.91 33.12 36.53
C LYS A 82 -20.11 32.86 35.27
N VAL A 83 -20.65 32.05 34.36
CA VAL A 83 -20.00 31.74 33.07
C VAL A 83 -20.86 32.30 31.95
N ALA A 84 -20.23 33.03 31.03
CA ALA A 84 -20.84 33.47 29.79
C ALA A 84 -20.03 32.99 28.59
N VAL A 85 -20.71 32.58 27.52
CA VAL A 85 -20.09 32.19 26.26
C VAL A 85 -20.60 33.12 25.16
N ASN A 86 -19.68 33.75 24.43
CA ASN A 86 -19.97 34.82 23.48
C ASN A 86 -20.91 35.91 24.05
N GLY A 87 -20.69 36.26 25.33
CA GLY A 87 -21.50 37.26 26.04
C GLY A 87 -22.85 36.76 26.58
N MET A 88 -23.27 35.53 26.28
CA MET A 88 -24.52 34.96 26.79
C MET A 88 -24.26 34.11 28.03
N LYS A 89 -25.01 34.33 29.12
CA LYS A 89 -24.88 33.51 30.34
C LYS A 89 -25.32 32.08 30.07
N VAL A 90 -24.48 31.12 30.47
CA VAL A 90 -24.73 29.68 30.26
C VAL A 90 -24.74 28.93 31.58
N ASN A 91 -25.47 27.81 31.61
CA ASN A 91 -25.40 26.86 32.71
C ASN A 91 -24.22 25.91 32.50
N HIS A 92 -23.04 26.32 32.97
CA HIS A 92 -21.79 25.55 32.84
C HIS A 92 -21.78 24.20 33.59
N ARG A 93 -22.82 23.89 34.39
CA ARG A 93 -23.01 22.55 34.99
C ARG A 93 -23.59 21.53 33.99
N LYS A 94 -23.89 21.96 32.77
CA LYS A 94 -24.26 21.12 31.63
C LYS A 94 -23.30 21.39 30.48
N GLN A 95 -23.28 20.50 29.49
CA GLN A 95 -22.61 20.80 28.22
C GLN A 95 -23.26 22.04 27.58
N VAL A 96 -22.40 22.95 27.15
CA VAL A 96 -22.78 24.22 26.54
C VAL A 96 -22.63 24.08 25.03
N LYS A 97 -23.75 24.22 24.32
CA LYS A 97 -23.79 24.18 22.86
C LYS A 97 -23.63 25.59 22.30
N VAL A 98 -22.65 25.78 21.43
CA VAL A 98 -22.28 27.07 20.84
C VAL A 98 -22.39 26.97 19.33
N LYS A 99 -23.38 27.65 18.73
CA LYS A 99 -23.44 27.80 17.26
C LYS A 99 -22.33 28.70 16.79
N MET A 100 -21.65 28.33 15.71
CA MET A 100 -20.62 29.13 15.06
C MET A 100 -21.23 29.84 13.85
N PRO A 101 -21.48 31.16 13.91
CA PRO A 101 -21.92 31.91 12.73
C PRO A 101 -20.80 31.94 11.67
N SER A 102 -21.18 31.90 10.39
CA SER A 102 -20.25 32.04 9.26
C SER A 102 -19.34 33.27 9.44
N GLY A 103 -18.02 33.07 9.47
CA GLY A 103 -17.01 34.11 9.63
C GLY A 103 -16.57 34.42 11.07
N GLN A 104 -17.11 33.74 12.09
CA GLN A 104 -16.63 33.86 13.46
C GLN A 104 -15.66 32.71 13.79
N ASN A 105 -14.35 33.00 13.83
CA ASN A 105 -13.31 31.97 14.02
C ASN A 105 -12.89 31.81 15.49
N SER A 106 -13.70 32.31 16.44
CA SER A 106 -13.38 32.21 17.87
C SER A 106 -14.61 32.20 18.78
N VAL A 107 -14.57 31.37 19.82
CA VAL A 107 -15.53 31.35 20.94
C VAL A 107 -14.90 31.97 22.17
N ARG A 108 -15.57 32.96 22.74
CA ARG A 108 -15.17 33.64 23.98
C ARG A 108 -15.89 33.03 25.17
N VAL A 109 -15.17 32.68 26.23
CA VAL A 109 -15.71 32.16 27.49
C VAL A 109 -15.28 33.09 28.64
N ASP A 110 -16.22 33.80 29.23
CA ASP A 110 -15.99 34.73 30.34
C ASP A 110 -16.39 34.08 31.68
N ILE A 111 -15.49 34.14 32.67
CA ILE A 111 -15.68 33.62 34.02
C ILE A 111 -15.65 34.78 35.00
N SER A 112 -16.80 35.11 35.61
CA SER A 112 -16.95 36.23 36.54
C SER A 112 -17.25 35.78 37.96
N THR A 113 -16.61 36.41 38.95
CA THR A 113 -16.93 36.21 40.38
C THR A 113 -18.13 37.07 40.82
N PRO A 114 -18.71 36.83 42.02
CA PRO A 114 -19.79 37.66 42.56
C PRO A 114 -19.43 39.15 42.81
N ARG A 115 -18.14 39.53 42.74
CA ARG A 115 -17.67 40.93 42.82
C ARG A 115 -17.30 41.52 41.44
N ASP A 116 -17.80 40.92 40.37
CA ASP A 116 -17.64 41.35 38.98
C ASP A 116 -16.20 41.36 38.42
N ILE A 117 -15.24 40.73 39.12
CA ILE A 117 -13.93 40.37 38.55
C ILE A 117 -14.15 39.29 37.49
N THR A 118 -13.65 39.49 36.26
CA THR A 118 -13.88 38.61 35.11
C THR A 118 -12.57 38.28 34.39
N ASP A 119 -12.31 37.00 34.14
CA ASP A 119 -11.31 36.53 33.16
C ASP A 119 -11.99 36.04 31.89
N THR A 120 -11.29 36.16 30.77
CA THR A 120 -11.73 35.70 29.45
C THR A 120 -10.80 34.62 28.92
N TYR A 121 -11.40 33.54 28.42
CA TYR A 121 -10.73 32.51 27.63
C TYR A 121 -11.22 32.59 26.18
N THR A 122 -10.32 32.43 25.23
CA THR A 122 -10.65 32.46 23.80
C THR A 122 -10.30 31.13 23.16
N LEU A 123 -11.29 30.44 22.58
CA LEU A 123 -11.09 29.25 21.77
C LEU A 123 -11.07 29.70 20.31
N ILE A 124 -9.93 29.64 19.64
CA ILE A 124 -9.82 29.89 18.21
C ILE A 124 -10.19 28.60 17.50
N VAL A 125 -11.22 28.65 16.65
CA VAL A 125 -11.80 27.48 16.00
C VAL A 125 -11.27 27.41 14.57
N GLN A 126 -10.60 26.32 14.23
CA GLN A 126 -10.08 26.03 12.90
C GLN A 126 -10.75 24.78 12.34
N SER A 127 -11.19 24.83 11.09
CA SER A 127 -11.50 23.61 10.34
C SER A 127 -10.18 22.88 10.01
N PRO A 128 -10.11 21.55 10.12
CA PRO A 128 -9.01 20.76 9.56
C PRO A 128 -8.89 21.01 8.05
N ASP A 129 -7.66 21.01 7.58
CA ASP A 129 -7.33 21.18 6.16
C ASP A 129 -7.21 19.77 5.56
N TYR A 130 -8.28 19.31 4.91
CA TYR A 130 -8.32 18.01 4.20
C TYR A 130 -7.76 18.11 2.78
N ASP A 131 -7.40 19.31 2.33
CA ASP A 131 -6.82 19.53 1.03
C ASP A 131 -5.32 19.21 1.06
N LEU A 132 -4.86 18.61 -0.04
CA LEU A 132 -3.45 18.27 -0.23
C LEU A 132 -2.66 19.53 -0.57
N ARG A 133 -1.41 19.62 -0.13
CA ARG A 133 -0.55 20.77 -0.41
C ARG A 133 0.44 20.45 -1.51
N ASP A 134 0.87 21.49 -2.22
CA ASP A 134 1.88 21.40 -3.27
C ASP A 134 1.57 20.34 -4.34
N VAL A 135 0.29 20.27 -4.74
CA VAL A 135 -0.13 19.39 -5.84
C VAL A 135 0.51 19.86 -7.13
N THR A 136 1.48 19.09 -7.61
CA THR A 136 2.33 19.41 -8.75
C THR A 136 2.17 18.35 -9.82
N LEU A 137 2.03 18.82 -11.05
CA LEU A 137 2.04 17.94 -12.21
C LEU A 137 3.45 17.92 -12.81
N ILE A 138 4.07 16.76 -12.83
CA ILE A 138 5.41 16.52 -13.37
C ILE A 138 5.24 15.78 -14.69
N GLN A 139 5.72 16.37 -15.79
CA GLN A 139 5.79 15.68 -17.06
C GLN A 139 7.15 14.96 -17.17
N THR A 140 7.14 13.63 -17.25
CA THR A 140 8.31 12.76 -17.35
C THR A 140 8.53 12.18 -18.74
N GLY A 141 7.59 12.36 -19.68
CA GLY A 141 7.71 11.95 -21.09
C GLY A 141 7.39 13.08 -22.07
N ASP A 142 7.06 12.74 -23.31
CA ASP A 142 6.78 13.75 -24.35
C ASP A 142 5.39 14.38 -24.24
N GLY A 143 4.53 13.85 -23.37
CA GLY A 143 3.20 14.35 -23.08
C GLY A 143 2.14 13.81 -24.03
N SER A 144 2.47 12.78 -24.81
CA SER A 144 1.53 12.13 -25.74
C SER A 144 0.56 11.19 -25.00
N VAL A 145 0.98 10.62 -23.88
CA VAL A 145 0.19 9.66 -23.10
C VAL A 145 0.07 10.07 -21.64
N ILE A 146 -0.96 9.56 -20.95
CA ILE A 146 -1.24 9.95 -19.57
C ILE A 146 -0.12 9.52 -18.60
N GLN A 147 0.61 8.46 -18.94
CA GLN A 147 1.75 7.92 -18.18
C GLN A 147 2.98 8.83 -18.24
N ASP A 148 3.02 9.79 -19.16
CA ASP A 148 4.05 10.83 -19.18
C ASP A 148 3.85 11.86 -18.08
N TYR A 149 2.74 11.76 -17.33
CA TYR A 149 2.41 12.70 -16.28
C TYR A 149 2.39 11.98 -14.92
N LYS A 150 3.01 12.63 -13.94
CA LYS A 150 2.96 12.25 -12.54
C LYS A 150 2.33 13.36 -11.72
N LEU A 151 1.54 12.98 -10.72
CA LEU A 151 0.98 13.91 -9.74
C LEU A 151 1.67 13.71 -8.40
N GLY A 152 2.41 14.73 -7.97
CA GLY A 152 3.04 14.78 -6.65
C GLY A 152 2.26 15.72 -5.73
N PHE A 153 2.25 15.42 -4.43
CA PHE A 153 1.67 16.29 -3.41
C PHE A 153 2.27 15.98 -2.03
N GLN A 154 2.28 16.98 -1.15
CA GLN A 154 2.63 16.82 0.26
C GLN A 154 1.38 16.58 1.11
N GLU A 155 1.50 15.66 2.06
CA GLU A 155 0.48 15.41 3.08
C GLU A 155 0.33 16.64 4.01
N ALA A 156 -0.91 17.04 4.32
CA ALA A 156 -1.12 18.07 5.32
C ALA A 156 -0.89 17.50 6.73
N GLN A 157 -0.11 18.20 7.56
CA GLN A 157 0.32 17.73 8.89
C GLN A 157 -0.80 17.36 9.89
N VAL A 158 -2.08 17.56 9.55
CA VAL A 158 -3.23 17.14 10.38
C VAL A 158 -4.34 16.58 9.48
N MET A 159 -4.36 15.26 9.31
CA MET A 159 -5.39 14.54 8.56
C MET A 159 -5.98 13.34 9.35
N ASP A 160 -6.24 13.52 10.65
CA ASP A 160 -7.04 12.58 11.44
C ASP A 160 -8.40 12.33 10.71
N GLY A 161 -8.64 11.09 10.24
CA GLY A 161 -9.85 10.68 9.53
C GLY A 161 -9.74 10.54 8.00
N VAL A 162 -8.54 10.74 7.41
CA VAL A 162 -8.26 10.37 6.01
C VAL A 162 -7.86 8.90 5.95
N GLU A 163 -8.51 8.13 5.09
CA GLU A 163 -8.26 6.69 4.89
C GLU A 163 -7.44 6.40 3.64
N ALA A 164 -7.56 7.25 2.60
CA ALA A 164 -6.77 7.14 1.38
C ALA A 164 -6.73 8.48 0.61
N TYR A 165 -5.97 8.48 -0.48
CA TYR A 165 -5.89 9.58 -1.42
C TYR A 165 -6.33 9.12 -2.81
N LEU A 166 -6.91 10.01 -3.60
CA LEU A 166 -7.38 9.72 -4.96
C LEU A 166 -6.66 10.62 -5.95
N MET A 167 -6.44 10.11 -7.16
CA MET A 167 -5.90 10.82 -8.31
C MET A 167 -6.79 10.61 -9.53
N PHE A 168 -7.07 11.70 -10.23
CA PHE A 168 -7.88 11.65 -11.45
C PHE A 168 -7.65 12.90 -12.29
N TYR A 169 -8.13 12.86 -13.52
CA TYR A 169 -8.04 13.98 -14.45
C TYR A 169 -9.36 14.20 -15.19
N SER A 170 -9.57 15.44 -15.65
CA SER A 170 -10.76 15.78 -16.43
C SER A 170 -10.54 16.95 -17.40
N LYS A 171 -11.23 16.95 -18.54
CA LYS A 171 -11.42 18.19 -19.34
C LYS A 171 -12.26 19.25 -18.62
N LYS A 172 -12.96 18.87 -17.55
CA LYS A 172 -13.82 19.76 -16.77
C LYS A 172 -13.03 20.48 -15.68
N ASN A 173 -13.43 21.72 -15.40
CA ASN A 173 -12.82 22.57 -14.38
C ASN A 173 -13.10 22.05 -12.96
N PHE A 174 -12.39 22.62 -11.98
CA PHE A 174 -12.41 22.19 -10.57
C PHE A 174 -13.84 22.14 -9.99
N ASN A 175 -14.69 23.12 -10.27
CA ASN A 175 -16.02 23.20 -9.67
C ASN A 175 -16.96 22.12 -10.20
N GLU A 176 -16.87 21.81 -11.50
CA GLU A 176 -17.66 20.74 -12.11
C GLU A 176 -17.26 19.37 -11.55
N VAL A 177 -15.96 19.13 -11.45
CA VAL A 177 -15.41 17.86 -10.92
C VAL A 177 -15.68 17.72 -9.42
N TRP A 178 -15.51 18.78 -8.63
CA TRP A 178 -15.79 18.77 -7.20
C TRP A 178 -17.26 18.44 -6.91
N ASN A 179 -18.19 19.03 -7.68
CA ASN A 179 -19.61 18.77 -7.50
C ASN A 179 -20.01 17.33 -7.80
N TYR A 180 -19.28 16.64 -8.67
CA TYR A 180 -19.46 15.22 -8.95
C TYR A 180 -18.79 14.36 -7.87
N ILE A 181 -17.51 14.59 -7.58
CA ILE A 181 -16.76 13.65 -6.75
C ILE A 181 -17.17 13.68 -5.28
N LYS A 182 -17.60 14.84 -4.77
CA LYS A 182 -18.08 14.98 -3.38
C LYS A 182 -19.39 14.23 -3.09
N THR A 183 -20.10 13.79 -4.13
CA THR A 183 -21.35 13.03 -3.97
C THR A 183 -21.13 11.53 -3.96
N LEU A 184 -19.92 11.06 -4.28
CA LEU A 184 -19.63 9.63 -4.36
C LEU A 184 -19.45 9.04 -2.96
N THR A 185 -20.06 7.89 -2.72
CA THR A 185 -19.78 7.07 -1.53
C THR A 185 -18.46 6.31 -1.69
N PRO A 186 -17.85 5.81 -0.59
CA PRO A 186 -16.69 4.93 -0.69
C PRO A 186 -16.90 3.73 -1.61
N GLU A 187 -18.08 3.10 -1.60
CA GLU A 187 -18.41 1.97 -2.48
C GLU A 187 -18.46 2.38 -3.96
N GLU A 188 -19.01 3.56 -4.26
CA GLU A 188 -19.03 4.09 -5.63
C GLU A 188 -17.62 4.43 -6.12
N ILE A 189 -16.77 4.96 -5.25
CA ILE A 189 -15.36 5.19 -5.54
C ILE A 189 -14.64 3.86 -5.80
N ASP A 190 -14.90 2.82 -5.00
CA ASP A 190 -14.33 1.49 -5.21
C ASP A 190 -14.83 0.83 -6.52
N GLN A 191 -16.05 1.12 -6.96
CA GLN A 191 -16.54 0.69 -8.28
C GLN A 191 -15.76 1.33 -9.43
N HIS A 192 -15.31 2.57 -9.27
CA HIS A 192 -14.42 3.23 -10.22
C HIS A 192 -13.03 2.59 -10.28
N LEU A 193 -12.64 1.82 -9.26
CA LEU A 193 -11.34 1.15 -9.13
C LEU A 193 -11.35 -0.32 -9.62
N THR A 194 -12.40 -1.11 -9.35
CA THR A 194 -12.28 -2.59 -9.28
C THR A 194 -13.23 -3.46 -10.10
N THR A 195 -14.27 -2.94 -10.78
CA THR A 195 -15.30 -3.86 -11.32
C THR A 195 -14.86 -4.68 -12.55
N GLN A 196 -15.12 -6.00 -12.50
CA GLN A 196 -14.74 -7.01 -13.50
C GLN A 196 -15.68 -7.11 -14.72
N THR A 197 -16.80 -6.38 -14.72
CA THR A 197 -17.71 -6.26 -15.88
C THR A 197 -17.43 -4.97 -16.65
N GLU A 198 -17.46 -5.02 -17.99
CA GLU A 198 -17.47 -3.82 -18.83
C GLU A 198 -18.62 -2.89 -18.39
N GLY A 199 -18.28 -1.68 -17.94
CA GLY A 199 -19.23 -0.67 -17.48
C GLY A 199 -18.64 0.73 -17.57
N GLU A 200 -19.51 1.74 -17.67
CA GLU A 200 -19.18 3.15 -17.99
C GLU A 200 -18.26 3.88 -16.98
N ASN A 201 -17.92 3.24 -15.86
CA ASN A 201 -17.29 3.88 -14.70
C ASN A 201 -15.89 3.34 -14.35
N LYS A 202 -15.42 2.27 -14.98
CA LYS A 202 -14.14 1.62 -14.66
C LYS A 202 -12.94 2.52 -14.99
N ASN A 203 -11.88 2.44 -14.19
CA ASN A 203 -10.60 3.13 -14.38
C ASN A 203 -10.71 4.67 -14.40
N LYS A 204 -11.76 5.27 -13.83
CA LYS A 204 -11.88 6.75 -13.77
C LYS A 204 -11.01 7.38 -12.69
N ILE A 205 -10.84 6.69 -11.56
CA ILE A 205 -10.14 7.16 -10.38
C ILE A 205 -8.99 6.21 -10.08
N PHE A 206 -7.89 6.73 -9.55
CA PHE A 206 -6.78 5.94 -9.02
C PHE A 206 -6.63 6.21 -7.51
N LYS A 207 -6.63 5.16 -6.68
CA LYS A 207 -6.50 5.24 -5.22
C LYS A 207 -5.05 5.01 -4.81
N ILE A 208 -4.52 5.90 -3.96
CA ILE A 208 -3.18 5.83 -3.37
C ILE A 208 -3.33 5.53 -1.89
N THR A 209 -2.59 4.53 -1.42
CA THR A 209 -2.62 4.05 -0.03
C THR A 209 -1.23 3.81 0.57
N ASN A 210 -0.17 3.84 -0.25
CA ASN A 210 1.20 3.76 0.21
C ASN A 210 1.89 5.12 0.05
N LEU A 211 2.09 5.80 1.18
CA LEU A 211 2.65 7.16 1.27
C LEU A 211 4.17 7.22 1.04
N SER A 212 4.88 6.10 0.88
CA SER A 212 6.32 6.08 0.56
C SER A 212 6.68 6.75 -0.78
N TYR A 213 5.67 7.20 -1.55
CA TYR A 213 5.80 7.92 -2.82
C TYR A 213 5.32 9.39 -2.75
N ALA A 214 4.97 9.90 -1.56
CA ALA A 214 4.58 11.29 -1.31
C ALA A 214 5.78 12.19 -0.95
N ASP A 215 6.99 11.80 -1.36
CA ASP A 215 8.28 12.45 -1.05
C ASP A 215 8.80 13.37 -2.16
N GLY A 216 7.97 13.64 -3.18
CA GLY A 216 8.29 14.54 -4.29
C GLY A 216 8.64 13.87 -5.63
N GLY A 217 8.67 12.53 -5.69
CA GLY A 217 8.83 11.79 -6.96
C GLY A 217 7.59 11.75 -7.87
N GLY A 218 6.40 12.01 -7.31
CA GLY A 218 5.11 12.00 -7.99
C GLY A 218 4.61 10.61 -8.35
N ASN A 219 3.28 10.42 -8.36
CA ASN A 219 2.63 9.17 -8.76
C ASN A 219 2.26 9.22 -10.23
N THR A 220 2.67 8.23 -11.02
CA THR A 220 2.25 8.12 -12.43
C THR A 220 0.76 7.81 -12.51
N PHE A 221 0.04 8.50 -13.39
CA PHE A 221 -1.34 8.10 -13.71
C PHE A 221 -1.37 6.71 -14.36
N ARG A 222 -2.43 5.93 -14.13
CA ARG A 222 -2.51 4.55 -14.65
C ARG A 222 -2.69 4.55 -16.18
N SER A 223 -2.07 3.58 -16.85
CA SER A 223 -2.37 3.27 -18.26
C SER A 223 -3.87 2.94 -18.41
N GLY A 224 -4.53 3.53 -19.40
CA GLY A 224 -5.97 3.30 -19.64
C GLY A 224 -6.91 3.94 -18.60
N GLN A 225 -6.40 4.80 -17.70
CA GLN A 225 -7.24 5.65 -16.86
C GLN A 225 -8.12 6.52 -17.76
N LEU A 226 -9.39 6.70 -17.39
CA LEU A 226 -10.39 7.44 -18.17
C LEU A 226 -10.66 8.81 -17.53
N ASP A 227 -11.11 9.76 -18.34
CA ASP A 227 -11.58 11.06 -17.87
C ASP A 227 -12.72 10.85 -16.86
N VAL A 228 -12.55 11.40 -15.66
CA VAL A 228 -13.43 11.10 -14.50
C VAL A 228 -14.89 11.48 -14.74
N MET A 229 -15.13 12.48 -15.58
CA MET A 229 -16.48 13.00 -15.85
C MET A 229 -17.13 12.29 -17.04
N SER A 230 -16.39 12.10 -18.12
CA SER A 230 -16.92 11.58 -19.38
C SER A 230 -16.79 10.07 -19.53
N GLY A 231 -15.90 9.42 -18.77
CA GLY A 231 -15.61 7.99 -18.91
C GLY A 231 -14.97 7.62 -20.25
N LYS A 232 -14.37 8.59 -20.94
CA LYS A 232 -13.68 8.36 -22.20
C LYS A 232 -12.16 8.30 -21.99
N PRO A 233 -11.43 7.53 -22.81
CA PRO A 233 -9.98 7.63 -22.84
C PRO A 233 -9.52 9.04 -23.13
N LEU A 234 -8.29 9.33 -22.73
CA LEU A 234 -7.59 10.55 -23.10
C LEU A 234 -7.60 10.73 -24.63
N SER A 235 -7.89 11.95 -25.08
CA SER A 235 -7.86 12.37 -26.48
C SER A 235 -7.09 13.68 -26.58
N VAL A 236 -6.85 14.18 -27.79
CA VAL A 236 -6.31 15.52 -28.02
C VAL A 236 -7.04 16.57 -27.17
N GLY A 237 -6.29 17.45 -26.52
CA GLY A 237 -6.78 18.59 -25.73
C GLY A 237 -6.19 18.70 -24.32
N ASP A 238 -6.64 19.72 -23.61
CA ASP A 238 -6.18 20.02 -22.25
C ASP A 238 -7.05 19.35 -21.18
N TYR A 239 -6.40 18.80 -20.16
CA TYR A 239 -7.01 18.18 -19.00
C TYR A 239 -6.45 18.79 -17.71
N TYR A 240 -7.31 18.95 -16.73
CA TYR A 240 -6.93 19.29 -15.38
C TYR A 240 -6.67 18.03 -14.58
N ALA A 241 -5.57 18.00 -13.83
CA ALA A 241 -5.24 16.94 -12.90
C ALA A 241 -5.66 17.32 -11.47
N TYR A 242 -6.19 16.35 -10.74
CA TYR A 242 -6.73 16.53 -9.40
C TYR A 242 -6.28 15.43 -8.45
N ALA A 243 -6.08 15.80 -7.19
CA ALA A 243 -5.92 14.90 -6.07
C ALA A 243 -7.03 15.14 -5.05
N ALA A 244 -7.51 14.10 -4.37
CA ALA A 244 -8.54 14.22 -3.34
C ALA A 244 -8.23 13.34 -2.12
N THR A 245 -8.76 13.71 -0.97
CA THR A 245 -8.72 12.90 0.26
C THR A 245 -10.05 12.20 0.47
N ILE A 246 -10.03 10.93 0.88
CA ILE A 246 -11.22 10.14 1.21
C ILE A 246 -11.15 9.72 2.68
N GLY A 247 -12.29 9.73 3.37
CA GLY A 247 -12.46 9.11 4.68
C GLY A 247 -13.68 8.20 4.71
N GLU A 248 -14.05 7.73 5.90
CA GLU A 248 -15.09 6.71 6.14
C GLU A 248 -16.42 6.96 5.41
N ASN A 249 -16.80 8.23 5.19
CA ASN A 249 -18.08 8.62 4.62
C ASN A 249 -17.98 9.22 3.20
N GLY A 250 -16.81 9.16 2.55
CA GLY A 250 -16.59 9.68 1.19
C GLY A 250 -15.50 10.75 1.10
N VAL A 251 -15.55 11.58 0.05
CA VAL A 251 -14.51 12.58 -0.24
C VAL A 251 -14.54 13.74 0.75
N LEU A 252 -13.39 14.03 1.36
CA LEU A 252 -13.22 15.06 2.39
C LEU A 252 -12.70 16.39 1.82
N GLY A 253 -11.80 16.34 0.84
CA GLY A 253 -11.16 17.49 0.21
C GLY A 253 -10.64 17.17 -1.19
N MET A 254 -10.38 18.20 -2.00
CA MET A 254 -9.85 18.06 -3.36
C MET A 254 -9.00 19.27 -3.75
N THR A 255 -7.89 19.01 -4.41
CA THR A 255 -6.95 20.03 -4.86
C THR A 255 -6.57 19.77 -6.32
N GLY A 256 -6.55 20.83 -7.13
CA GLY A 256 -6.08 20.76 -8.51
C GLY A 256 -4.57 21.01 -8.60
N ALA A 257 -3.92 20.39 -9.58
CA ALA A 257 -2.54 20.70 -9.91
C ALA A 257 -2.37 22.15 -10.38
N ASP A 258 -1.16 22.67 -10.27
CA ASP A 258 -0.76 24.00 -10.73
C ASP A 258 -0.78 24.16 -12.28
N ARG A 259 -0.83 23.04 -13.00
CA ARG A 259 -0.78 22.96 -14.47
C ARG A 259 -1.77 21.96 -15.05
N THR A 260 -2.06 22.12 -16.33
CA THR A 260 -2.86 21.17 -17.12
C THR A 260 -1.96 20.16 -17.83
N ILE A 261 -2.51 18.97 -18.04
CA ILE A 261 -2.04 17.98 -19.00
C ILE A 261 -2.47 18.46 -20.38
N SER A 262 -1.56 18.53 -21.35
CA SER A 262 -1.87 19.00 -22.71
C SER A 262 -1.48 17.93 -23.71
N ILE A 263 -2.49 17.23 -24.24
CA ILE A 263 -2.30 16.14 -25.18
C ILE A 263 -2.41 16.70 -26.59
N LEU A 264 -1.28 16.69 -27.29
CA LEU A 264 -1.20 17.17 -28.67
C LEU A 264 -1.78 16.12 -29.65
N PRO A 265 -2.18 16.52 -30.87
CA PRO A 265 -2.50 15.58 -31.94
C PRO A 265 -1.33 14.64 -32.22
N TYR A 266 -1.58 13.33 -32.25
CA TYR A 266 -0.60 12.34 -32.66
C TYR A 266 -1.27 11.20 -33.44
N PRO A 267 -0.57 10.61 -34.44
CA PRO A 267 -1.13 9.54 -35.24
C PRO A 267 -1.24 8.27 -34.40
N THR A 268 -2.40 7.61 -34.44
CA THR A 268 -2.64 6.40 -33.63
C THR A 268 -2.47 5.12 -34.47
N LYS A 269 -2.25 3.97 -33.81
CA LYS A 269 -2.09 2.65 -34.44
C LYS A 269 -1.05 2.61 -35.57
N VAL A 270 0.12 3.21 -35.32
CA VAL A 270 1.25 3.12 -36.25
C VAL A 270 1.76 1.68 -36.26
N GLU A 271 1.55 0.98 -37.37
CA GLU A 271 1.91 -0.44 -37.54
C GLU A 271 2.92 -0.61 -38.67
N LEU A 272 4.07 -1.20 -38.33
CA LEU A 272 5.07 -1.60 -39.31
C LEU A 272 4.71 -2.94 -39.95
N GLN A 273 4.84 -2.99 -41.27
CA GLN A 273 4.71 -4.18 -42.10
C GLN A 273 6.00 -4.41 -42.89
N GLY A 274 6.31 -5.67 -43.18
CA GLY A 274 7.49 -6.05 -43.96
C GLY A 274 8.63 -6.65 -43.15
N SER A 275 9.66 -7.09 -43.85
CA SER A 275 10.88 -7.69 -43.27
C SER A 275 12.04 -7.65 -44.27
N GLY A 276 13.26 -7.79 -43.78
CA GLY A 276 14.46 -7.92 -44.61
C GLY A 276 15.49 -6.83 -44.35
N ASN A 277 16.49 -6.73 -45.23
CA ASN A 277 17.64 -5.84 -45.06
C ASN A 277 17.60 -4.59 -45.95
N GLN A 278 16.46 -4.30 -46.58
CA GLN A 278 16.24 -3.11 -47.40
C GLN A 278 15.04 -2.34 -46.86
N ILE A 279 15.13 -1.00 -46.85
CA ILE A 279 14.12 -0.15 -46.21
C ILE A 279 12.79 -0.13 -46.97
N ASP A 280 12.82 -0.30 -48.29
CA ASP A 280 11.64 -0.34 -49.16
C ASP A 280 10.85 -1.66 -49.07
N ASN A 281 11.39 -2.68 -48.39
CA ASN A 281 10.61 -3.86 -48.00
C ASN A 281 9.65 -3.56 -46.83
N TYR A 282 9.80 -2.40 -46.20
CA TYR A 282 8.96 -1.98 -45.08
C TYR A 282 7.94 -0.93 -45.52
N SER A 283 6.77 -1.00 -44.90
CA SER A 283 5.70 -0.01 -45.04
C SER A 283 5.00 0.21 -43.70
N VAL A 284 4.35 1.35 -43.56
CA VAL A 284 3.63 1.71 -42.33
C VAL A 284 2.16 1.98 -42.64
N THR A 285 1.28 1.49 -41.77
CA THR A 285 -0.12 1.90 -41.69
C THR A 285 -0.34 2.70 -40.40
N PHE A 286 -1.27 3.64 -40.41
CA PHE A 286 -1.64 4.42 -39.22
C PHE A 286 -3.05 5.00 -39.39
N GLU A 287 -3.70 5.30 -38.26
CA GLU A 287 -4.98 6.01 -38.24
C GLU A 287 -4.74 7.52 -38.18
N GLN A 288 -5.42 8.25 -39.06
CA GLN A 288 -5.37 9.71 -39.12
C GLN A 288 -6.07 10.31 -37.90
N ALA A 289 -5.47 11.32 -37.26
CA ALA A 289 -6.15 12.07 -36.21
C ALA A 289 -7.25 12.97 -36.79
N ASP A 290 -8.33 13.14 -36.01
CA ASP A 290 -9.45 14.03 -36.33
C ASP A 290 -9.12 15.47 -35.89
N ASP A 291 -8.22 16.13 -36.64
CA ASP A 291 -7.83 17.53 -36.42
C ASP A 291 -7.73 18.29 -37.76
N GLU A 292 -8.50 19.37 -37.88
CA GLU A 292 -8.56 20.23 -39.07
C GLU A 292 -7.26 21.01 -39.33
N ASN A 293 -6.35 21.08 -38.36
CA ASN A 293 -5.05 21.74 -38.48
C ASN A 293 -3.98 20.88 -39.15
N ILE A 294 -4.24 19.58 -39.37
CA ILE A 294 -3.30 18.67 -40.02
C ILE A 294 -3.32 18.96 -41.52
N SER A 295 -2.16 19.31 -42.09
CA SER A 295 -1.99 19.48 -43.53
C SER A 295 -1.21 18.34 -44.19
N HIS A 296 -0.28 17.72 -43.45
CA HIS A 296 0.58 16.64 -43.95
C HIS A 296 0.92 15.63 -42.85
N TYR A 297 1.42 14.47 -43.26
CA TYR A 297 2.13 13.53 -42.40
C TYR A 297 3.59 13.42 -42.84
N PHE A 298 4.48 13.07 -41.92
CA PHE A 298 5.89 12.85 -42.22
C PHE A 298 6.33 11.48 -41.70
N LEU A 299 6.67 10.58 -42.62
CA LEU A 299 7.11 9.22 -42.34
C LEU A 299 8.64 9.17 -42.30
N PHE A 300 9.21 8.70 -41.18
CA PHE A 300 10.65 8.56 -41.01
C PHE A 300 10.99 7.38 -40.09
N TYR A 301 12.27 7.10 -39.91
CA TYR A 301 12.73 6.08 -38.98
C TYR A 301 14.02 6.50 -38.29
N SER A 302 14.28 5.92 -37.12
CA SER A 302 15.46 6.22 -36.30
C SER A 302 15.79 5.05 -35.38
N SER A 303 17.06 4.92 -34.99
CA SER A 303 17.49 3.98 -33.96
C SER A 303 17.24 4.51 -32.54
N LYS A 304 16.83 5.77 -32.39
CA LYS A 304 16.53 6.40 -31.10
C LYS A 304 15.07 6.17 -30.72
N GLY A 305 14.80 6.07 -29.42
CA GLY A 305 13.45 6.06 -28.86
C GLY A 305 12.79 7.44 -28.93
N LEU A 306 11.48 7.47 -28.67
CA LEU A 306 10.63 8.65 -28.81
C LEU A 306 11.18 9.84 -28.01
N THR A 307 11.53 9.67 -26.74
CA THR A 307 12.05 10.71 -25.83
C THR A 307 13.26 11.48 -26.39
N LYS A 308 14.18 10.81 -27.10
CA LYS A 308 15.36 11.47 -27.71
C LYS A 308 15.09 12.11 -29.09
N LEU A 309 14.00 11.74 -29.75
CA LEU A 309 13.61 12.25 -31.07
C LEU A 309 12.65 13.43 -31.00
N VAL A 310 11.83 13.47 -29.94
CA VAL A 310 10.82 14.50 -29.68
C VAL A 310 11.47 15.89 -29.59
N GLU A 311 12.61 16.05 -28.91
CA GLU A 311 13.19 17.40 -28.76
C GLU A 311 13.72 18.03 -30.07
N PRO A 312 14.47 17.33 -30.95
CA PRO A 312 15.00 17.96 -32.16
C PRO A 312 13.98 18.20 -33.29
N LEU A 313 12.95 17.35 -33.45
CA LEU A 313 11.91 17.54 -34.47
C LEU A 313 10.77 18.48 -34.01
N ILE A 314 10.35 18.40 -32.74
CA ILE A 314 9.23 19.23 -32.26
C ILE A 314 9.67 20.67 -31.99
N ARG A 315 10.93 20.91 -31.61
CA ARG A 315 11.49 22.27 -31.49
C ARG A 315 11.89 22.88 -32.84
N GLY A 316 11.98 22.06 -33.90
CA GLY A 316 12.54 22.40 -35.19
C GLY A 316 11.52 22.42 -36.34
N GLU A 317 11.02 23.63 -36.60
CA GLU A 317 10.78 24.21 -37.92
C GLU A 317 9.58 23.76 -38.77
N SER A 318 9.13 24.74 -39.57
CA SER A 318 7.96 24.74 -40.45
C SER A 318 7.96 23.65 -41.52
N LEU A 319 6.88 23.54 -42.28
CA LEU A 319 6.76 22.65 -43.45
C LEU A 319 7.98 22.70 -44.41
N ASP A 320 8.68 23.84 -44.51
CA ASP A 320 9.88 23.99 -45.33
C ASP A 320 11.08 23.19 -44.84
N PHE A 321 11.20 22.98 -43.53
CA PHE A 321 12.23 22.15 -42.94
C PHE A 321 12.00 20.67 -43.25
N LEU A 322 10.76 20.19 -43.14
CA LEU A 322 10.44 18.80 -43.50
C LEU A 322 10.65 18.55 -45.00
N LYS A 323 10.30 19.51 -45.87
CA LYS A 323 10.65 19.46 -47.30
C LYS A 323 12.15 19.41 -47.54
N LYS A 324 12.97 20.04 -46.68
CA LYS A 324 14.43 19.92 -46.75
C LYS A 324 14.89 18.52 -46.38
N LEU A 325 14.36 17.95 -45.30
CA LEU A 325 14.69 16.58 -44.88
C LEU A 325 14.31 15.54 -45.95
N GLU A 326 13.15 15.69 -46.59
CA GLU A 326 12.75 14.85 -47.72
C GLU A 326 13.73 14.94 -48.90
N ARG A 327 14.19 16.15 -49.27
CA ARG A 327 15.23 16.32 -50.31
C ARG A 327 16.58 15.71 -49.94
N GLU A 328 16.86 15.54 -48.65
CA GLU A 328 18.05 14.87 -48.13
C GLU A 328 17.86 13.35 -47.98
N SER A 329 16.71 12.82 -48.41
CA SER A 329 16.26 11.43 -48.24
C SER A 329 16.17 11.02 -46.77
N ARG A 330 15.82 11.93 -45.83
CA ARG A 330 15.77 11.65 -44.37
C ARG A 330 14.35 11.39 -43.83
N GLY A 331 13.38 11.29 -44.73
CA GLY A 331 11.97 11.08 -44.44
C GLY A 331 11.14 11.28 -45.70
N LYS A 332 9.83 11.07 -45.58
CA LYS A 332 8.88 11.16 -46.68
C LYS A 332 7.68 11.99 -46.24
N LEU A 333 7.41 13.08 -46.95
CA LEU A 333 6.26 13.94 -46.70
C LEU A 333 5.05 13.36 -47.45
N LEU A 334 3.92 13.26 -46.77
CA LEU A 334 2.70 12.63 -47.26
C LEU A 334 1.58 13.66 -47.20
N SER A 335 0.89 13.88 -48.32
CA SER A 335 -0.35 14.65 -48.31
C SER A 335 -1.49 13.80 -47.73
N LEU A 336 -2.57 14.44 -47.26
CA LEU A 336 -3.73 13.72 -46.73
C LEU A 336 -4.33 12.72 -47.74
N ASP A 337 -4.27 13.04 -49.04
CA ASP A 337 -4.73 12.18 -50.13
C ASP A 337 -3.85 10.94 -50.32
N ASP A 338 -2.54 11.03 -50.01
CA ASP A 338 -1.59 9.92 -50.15
C ASP A 338 -1.83 8.81 -49.11
N VAL A 339 -2.37 9.18 -47.95
CA VAL A 339 -2.56 8.26 -46.80
C VAL A 339 -3.85 7.43 -46.92
N GLY A 340 -4.83 7.89 -47.70
CA GLY A 340 -6.13 7.21 -47.85
C GLY A 340 -6.13 5.87 -48.63
N ASN A 341 -4.97 5.41 -49.12
CA ASN A 341 -4.86 4.34 -50.13
C ASN A 341 -4.15 3.05 -49.68
N GLY A 342 -3.85 2.87 -48.38
CA GLY A 342 -3.22 1.66 -47.84
C GLY A 342 -1.82 1.89 -47.24
N PRO A 343 -1.02 0.83 -47.02
CA PRO A 343 0.30 0.96 -46.41
C PRO A 343 1.24 1.88 -47.19
N VAL A 344 1.97 2.74 -46.47
CA VAL A 344 2.91 3.69 -47.05
C VAL A 344 4.34 3.15 -46.93
N SER A 345 4.98 2.84 -48.06
CA SER A 345 6.38 2.39 -48.09
C SER A 345 7.37 3.55 -47.91
N PHE A 346 8.51 3.24 -47.29
CA PHE A 346 9.69 4.12 -47.25
C PHE A 346 10.32 4.26 -48.64
N ASN A 347 11.11 5.31 -48.86
CA ASN A 347 11.89 5.46 -50.09
C ASN A 347 13.07 4.48 -50.09
N HIS A 348 13.40 3.89 -51.24
CA HIS A 348 14.49 2.90 -51.38
C HIS A 348 15.85 3.40 -50.87
N ASP A 349 16.14 4.69 -51.04
CA ASP A 349 17.38 5.36 -50.62
C ASP A 349 17.22 6.17 -49.32
N GLN A 350 16.12 5.97 -48.59
CA GLN A 350 15.87 6.70 -47.35
C GLN A 350 16.96 6.40 -46.31
N LYS A 351 17.40 7.46 -45.63
CA LYS A 351 18.30 7.50 -44.50
C LYS A 351 17.49 7.66 -43.21
N THR A 352 18.12 7.39 -42.08
CA THR A 352 17.54 7.76 -40.78
C THR A 352 17.28 9.25 -40.74
N ILE A 353 16.41 9.66 -39.83
CA ILE A 353 16.14 11.07 -39.61
C ILE A 353 17.39 11.85 -39.19
N GLU A 354 18.40 11.21 -38.60
CA GLU A 354 19.71 11.78 -38.27
C GLU A 354 20.62 11.98 -39.51
N GLY A 355 20.31 11.32 -40.62
CA GLY A 355 21.10 11.36 -41.86
C GLY A 355 22.01 10.16 -42.07
N ASP A 356 21.89 9.12 -41.25
CA ASP A 356 22.71 7.91 -41.36
C ASP A 356 22.08 6.92 -42.37
N PRO A 357 22.89 6.18 -43.15
CA PRO A 357 22.37 5.12 -43.99
C PRO A 357 21.79 3.97 -43.15
N LEU A 358 20.91 3.16 -43.75
CA LEU A 358 20.46 1.92 -43.13
C LEU A 358 21.66 1.00 -42.84
N GLY A 359 21.94 0.76 -41.57
CA GLY A 359 22.98 -0.15 -41.08
C GLY A 359 22.39 -1.44 -40.52
N SER A 360 23.21 -2.28 -39.89
CA SER A 360 22.73 -3.43 -39.12
C SER A 360 22.35 -2.98 -37.72
N SER A 361 21.06 -2.71 -37.51
CA SER A 361 20.52 -2.26 -36.23
C SER A 361 19.01 -2.48 -36.12
N LEU A 362 18.45 -2.07 -34.98
CA LEU A 362 17.02 -1.97 -34.75
C LEU A 362 16.60 -0.50 -34.91
N TYR A 363 15.53 -0.25 -35.66
CA TYR A 363 15.00 1.09 -35.90
C TYR A 363 13.50 1.14 -35.61
N TYR A 364 13.05 2.20 -34.96
CA TYR A 364 11.64 2.54 -34.85
C TYR A 364 11.19 3.30 -36.10
N ALA A 365 10.02 2.95 -36.61
CA ALA A 365 9.33 3.72 -37.64
C ALA A 365 8.41 4.75 -36.97
N TYR A 366 8.43 5.99 -37.47
CA TYR A 366 7.69 7.12 -36.92
C TYR A 366 6.79 7.75 -37.97
N VAL A 367 5.64 8.22 -37.52
CA VAL A 367 4.77 9.12 -38.27
C VAL A 367 4.58 10.37 -37.43
N ALA A 368 4.87 11.53 -38.02
CA ALA A 368 4.58 12.83 -37.42
C ALA A 368 3.40 13.50 -38.12
N GLU A 369 2.54 14.14 -37.34
CA GLU A 369 1.49 15.04 -37.81
C GLU A 369 2.03 16.45 -37.97
N VAL A 370 1.66 17.10 -39.07
CA VAL A 370 2.25 18.36 -39.50
C VAL A 370 1.14 19.33 -39.88
N SER A 371 1.18 20.54 -39.33
CA SER A 371 0.43 21.69 -39.81
C SER A 371 1.27 22.55 -40.74
N GLU A 372 0.68 23.58 -41.34
CA GLU A 372 1.44 24.58 -42.13
C GLU A 372 2.58 25.24 -41.33
N GLU A 373 2.44 25.35 -40.01
CA GLU A 373 3.36 26.11 -39.16
C GLU A 373 4.36 25.24 -38.40
N LYS A 374 3.98 24.02 -38.01
CA LYS A 374 4.79 23.17 -37.11
C LYS A 374 4.40 21.69 -37.18
N VAL A 375 5.29 20.85 -36.65
CA VAL A 375 4.94 19.49 -36.22
C VAL A 375 3.99 19.59 -35.02
N LEU A 376 2.85 18.88 -35.09
CA LEU A 376 1.83 18.85 -34.05
C LEU A 376 2.13 17.77 -33.01
N GLY A 377 2.58 16.60 -33.47
CA GLY A 377 3.00 15.49 -32.63
C GLY A 377 3.50 14.33 -33.47
N SER A 378 3.93 13.25 -32.82
CA SER A 378 4.43 12.07 -33.52
C SER A 378 4.12 10.80 -32.74
N SER A 379 4.10 9.68 -33.44
CA SER A 379 3.99 8.36 -32.84
C SER A 379 4.86 7.38 -33.58
N LYS A 380 5.19 6.29 -32.90
CA LYS A 380 6.04 5.24 -33.45
C LYS A 380 5.33 3.91 -33.53
N SER A 381 5.80 3.06 -34.42
CA SER A 381 5.48 1.65 -34.40
C SER A 381 6.15 0.96 -33.22
N LEU A 382 5.39 0.11 -32.52
CA LEU A 382 5.91 -0.78 -31.48
C LEU A 382 6.83 -1.87 -32.08
N LYS A 383 6.53 -2.33 -33.30
CA LYS A 383 7.41 -3.20 -34.08
C LYS A 383 8.58 -2.41 -34.66
N MET A 384 9.76 -3.01 -34.64
CA MET A 384 10.98 -2.40 -35.14
C MET A 384 11.38 -2.93 -36.52
N ILE A 385 11.97 -2.06 -37.33
CA ILE A 385 12.73 -2.46 -38.51
C ILE A 385 13.99 -3.13 -38.00
N ASN A 386 14.15 -4.42 -38.30
CA ASN A 386 15.30 -5.21 -37.89
C ASN A 386 16.11 -5.65 -39.09
N THR A 387 17.32 -5.13 -39.17
CA THR A 387 18.26 -5.35 -40.29
C THR A 387 19.50 -6.13 -39.87
N ASN A 388 19.51 -6.60 -38.62
CA ASN A 388 20.60 -7.41 -38.10
C ASN A 388 20.58 -8.80 -38.74
N THR A 389 21.75 -9.41 -38.85
CA THR A 389 21.84 -10.84 -39.16
C THR A 389 21.30 -11.67 -37.99
N MET A 390 20.68 -12.81 -38.29
CA MET A 390 20.18 -13.73 -37.27
C MET A 390 21.30 -14.11 -36.28
N PRO A 391 21.14 -13.87 -34.96
CA PRO A 391 22.12 -14.27 -33.96
C PRO A 391 22.26 -15.80 -33.93
N VAL A 392 23.48 -16.27 -33.64
CA VAL A 392 23.76 -17.71 -33.54
C VAL A 392 23.68 -18.12 -32.07
N PRO A 393 22.80 -19.06 -31.69
CA PRO A 393 22.73 -19.60 -30.33
C PRO A 393 24.07 -20.18 -29.85
N LEU A 394 24.42 -19.92 -28.59
CA LEU A 394 25.55 -20.56 -27.92
C LEU A 394 25.15 -21.98 -27.51
N LYS A 395 26.01 -22.98 -27.75
CA LYS A 395 25.71 -24.40 -27.44
C LYS A 395 26.30 -24.90 -26.13
N VAL A 396 27.33 -24.21 -25.63
CA VAL A 396 27.97 -24.45 -24.34
C VAL A 396 28.55 -23.12 -23.90
N ILE A 397 28.30 -22.75 -22.64
CA ILE A 397 28.79 -21.57 -21.96
C ILE A 397 29.54 -22.05 -20.71
N GLY A 398 30.68 -21.43 -20.41
CA GLY A 398 31.48 -21.78 -19.23
C GLY A 398 31.81 -23.28 -19.15
N ASP A 399 31.53 -23.88 -18.00
CA ASP A 399 31.72 -25.32 -17.73
C ASP A 399 30.50 -26.18 -18.12
N GLY A 400 29.49 -25.60 -18.75
CA GLY A 400 28.27 -26.28 -19.17
C GLY A 400 27.26 -26.51 -18.05
N GLN A 401 27.48 -25.96 -16.85
CA GLN A 401 26.51 -25.99 -15.75
C GLN A 401 25.89 -24.62 -15.54
N GLY A 402 24.56 -24.54 -15.65
CA GLY A 402 23.81 -23.30 -15.45
C GLY A 402 23.90 -22.80 -14.01
N THR A 403 23.80 -21.48 -13.86
CA THR A 403 23.76 -20.80 -12.56
C THR A 403 22.54 -19.89 -12.48
N LEU A 404 21.84 -19.92 -11.35
CA LEU A 404 20.76 -19.00 -11.01
C LEU A 404 21.25 -18.03 -9.94
N LEU A 405 20.98 -16.74 -10.09
CA LEU A 405 21.44 -15.68 -9.18
C LEU A 405 20.27 -14.73 -8.83
N PRO A 406 19.28 -15.17 -8.03
CA PRO A 406 18.26 -14.28 -7.48
C PRO A 406 18.84 -13.36 -6.39
N ALA A 407 18.46 -12.08 -6.43
CA ALA A 407 18.88 -11.05 -5.48
C ALA A 407 17.70 -10.27 -4.89
N GLY A 408 17.84 -9.84 -3.64
CA GLY A 408 16.80 -9.16 -2.86
C GLY A 408 16.46 -7.74 -3.30
N GLY A 409 17.15 -7.17 -4.29
CA GLY A 409 16.94 -5.79 -4.75
C GLY A 409 18.06 -4.85 -4.31
N ALA A 410 18.02 -3.60 -4.76
CA ALA A 410 19.03 -2.57 -4.44
C ALA A 410 20.49 -3.01 -4.67
N THR A 411 20.73 -3.84 -5.69
CA THR A 411 22.03 -4.49 -5.97
C THR A 411 23.11 -3.54 -6.52
N GLY A 412 22.81 -2.25 -6.66
CA GLY A 412 23.72 -1.25 -7.24
C GLY A 412 24.71 -0.63 -6.24
N SER A 413 24.60 -0.91 -4.94
CA SER A 413 25.48 -0.35 -3.90
C SER A 413 26.93 -0.84 -4.00
N THR A 414 27.13 -2.04 -4.55
CA THR A 414 28.45 -2.66 -4.76
C THR A 414 28.51 -3.44 -6.06
N ASP A 415 29.72 -3.80 -6.47
CA ASP A 415 29.94 -4.61 -7.66
C ASP A 415 29.83 -6.12 -7.40
N ALA A 416 29.71 -6.57 -6.14
CA ALA A 416 29.75 -7.99 -5.77
C ALA A 416 28.73 -8.86 -6.54
N TYR A 417 27.50 -8.37 -6.69
CA TYR A 417 26.47 -9.09 -7.45
C TYR A 417 26.81 -9.19 -8.94
N PHE A 418 27.32 -8.11 -9.54
CA PHE A 418 27.71 -8.09 -10.94
C PHE A 418 28.97 -8.90 -11.21
N ASP A 419 29.93 -8.87 -10.28
CA ASP A 419 31.12 -9.71 -10.31
C ASP A 419 30.76 -11.19 -10.24
N ALA A 420 29.83 -11.59 -9.38
CA ALA A 420 29.34 -12.97 -9.33
C ALA A 420 28.68 -13.42 -10.64
N ILE A 421 27.87 -12.56 -11.28
CA ILE A 421 27.32 -12.86 -12.61
C ILE A 421 28.45 -13.08 -13.61
N ARG A 422 29.43 -12.17 -13.66
CA ARG A 422 30.54 -12.24 -14.63
C ARG A 422 31.41 -13.48 -14.38
N GLU A 423 31.77 -13.75 -13.14
CA GLU A 423 32.57 -14.91 -12.73
C GLU A 423 31.87 -16.22 -13.07
N ALA A 424 30.56 -16.34 -12.79
CA ALA A 424 29.77 -17.52 -13.09
C ALA A 424 29.70 -17.82 -14.60
N THR A 425 29.74 -16.80 -15.48
CA THR A 425 29.80 -17.05 -16.93
C THR A 425 31.15 -17.60 -17.40
N GLY A 426 32.23 -17.38 -16.65
CA GLY A 426 33.60 -17.74 -17.05
C GLY A 426 34.14 -16.98 -18.27
N VAL A 427 33.49 -15.88 -18.68
CA VAL A 427 33.88 -15.05 -19.84
C VAL A 427 34.31 -13.66 -19.37
N GLU A 428 35.39 -13.12 -19.96
CA GLU A 428 35.94 -11.81 -19.57
C GLU A 428 34.93 -10.67 -19.78
N ARG A 429 34.24 -10.67 -20.92
CA ARG A 429 33.21 -9.69 -21.27
C ARG A 429 31.93 -10.39 -21.74
N PRO A 430 31.10 -10.90 -20.82
CA PRO A 430 29.93 -11.67 -21.18
C PRO A 430 28.86 -10.78 -21.83
N ARG A 431 28.33 -11.26 -22.95
CA ARG A 431 27.05 -10.77 -23.49
C ARG A 431 25.91 -11.07 -22.52
N ILE A 432 25.16 -10.05 -22.15
CA ILE A 432 24.05 -10.16 -21.19
C ILE A 432 22.75 -9.58 -21.78
N ALA A 433 21.72 -10.41 -21.90
CA ALA A 433 20.39 -9.99 -22.31
C ALA A 433 19.65 -9.40 -21.10
N ILE A 434 19.27 -8.13 -21.17
CA ILE A 434 18.62 -7.42 -20.05
C ILE A 434 17.13 -7.30 -20.33
N PHE A 435 16.31 -7.84 -19.45
CA PHE A 435 14.85 -7.82 -19.51
C PHE A 435 14.30 -6.74 -18.59
N ASN A 436 13.78 -5.67 -19.20
CA ASN A 436 13.06 -4.57 -18.55
C ASN A 436 11.53 -4.75 -18.59
N SER A 437 11.04 -5.97 -18.86
CA SER A 437 9.60 -6.28 -18.95
C SER A 437 8.80 -6.00 -17.67
N SER A 438 9.47 -5.76 -16.54
CA SER A 438 8.88 -5.29 -15.29
C SER A 438 8.43 -3.83 -15.30
N ARG A 439 8.73 -3.07 -16.37
CA ARG A 439 8.36 -1.66 -16.56
C ARG A 439 6.98 -1.52 -17.22
N ASP A 440 6.43 -0.31 -17.21
CA ASP A 440 5.05 -0.05 -17.68
C ASP A 440 4.89 -0.14 -19.21
N SER A 441 5.96 0.05 -20.00
CA SER A 441 5.90 0.04 -21.47
C SER A 441 7.28 -0.22 -22.07
N ALA A 442 7.29 -0.54 -23.37
CA ALA A 442 8.54 -0.65 -24.14
C ALA A 442 9.34 0.67 -24.15
N ASP A 443 8.65 1.82 -24.07
CA ASP A 443 9.27 3.15 -24.11
C ASP A 443 9.99 3.47 -22.82
N ILE A 444 9.34 3.22 -21.68
CA ILE A 444 9.99 3.35 -20.36
C ILE A 444 11.14 2.36 -20.23
N ALA A 445 10.97 1.13 -20.74
CA ALA A 445 12.02 0.13 -20.77
C ALA A 445 13.20 0.54 -21.67
N TYR A 446 12.94 1.16 -22.82
CA TYR A 446 13.96 1.72 -23.71
C TYR A 446 14.71 2.85 -23.01
N ASP A 447 13.97 3.76 -22.36
CA ASP A 447 14.56 4.93 -21.75
C ASP A 447 15.50 4.54 -20.60
N HIS A 448 15.05 3.63 -19.74
CA HIS A 448 15.88 3.05 -18.69
C HIS A 448 17.12 2.32 -19.23
N PHE A 449 17.04 1.74 -20.42
CA PHE A 449 18.17 1.02 -21.00
C PHE A 449 19.19 1.98 -21.63
N HIS A 450 18.75 3.02 -22.32
CA HIS A 450 19.62 3.83 -23.18
C HIS A 450 19.90 5.27 -22.70
N LEU A 451 19.10 5.84 -21.79
CA LEU A 451 19.18 7.28 -21.50
C LEU A 451 19.86 7.58 -20.17
N ASP A 452 20.96 8.32 -20.26
CA ASP A 452 21.70 8.87 -19.11
C ASP A 452 21.17 10.28 -18.75
N ASP A 453 19.85 10.45 -18.55
CA ASP A 453 19.23 11.73 -18.18
C ASP A 453 18.47 11.70 -16.84
N GLY A 454 18.44 10.54 -16.17
CA GLY A 454 17.93 10.37 -14.81
C GLY A 454 19.00 10.51 -13.72
N PRO A 455 18.61 10.35 -12.45
CA PRO A 455 19.56 10.31 -11.32
C PRO A 455 20.44 9.06 -11.31
N TYR A 456 20.13 8.06 -12.14
CA TYR A 456 20.88 6.83 -12.32
C TYR A 456 21.39 6.73 -13.77
N LEU A 457 22.50 6.01 -13.97
CA LEU A 457 22.99 5.69 -15.31
C LEU A 457 21.99 4.79 -16.05
N ALA A 458 21.96 4.92 -17.37
CA ALA A 458 21.30 3.97 -18.25
C ALA A 458 21.87 2.56 -18.03
N LEU A 459 21.04 1.53 -18.10
CA LEU A 459 21.50 0.14 -17.90
C LEU A 459 22.59 -0.24 -18.92
N GLU A 460 22.52 0.27 -20.15
CA GLU A 460 23.57 0.06 -21.15
C GLU A 460 24.92 0.61 -20.67
N THR A 461 24.94 1.84 -20.18
CA THR A 461 26.15 2.50 -19.67
C THR A 461 26.66 1.80 -18.42
N GLU A 462 25.75 1.49 -17.50
CA GLU A 462 26.03 0.82 -16.24
C GLU A 462 26.69 -0.55 -16.45
N PHE A 463 26.08 -1.42 -17.24
CA PHE A 463 26.59 -2.77 -17.49
C PHE A 463 27.87 -2.75 -18.34
N LYS A 464 28.02 -1.82 -19.29
CA LYS A 464 29.29 -1.64 -20.01
C LYS A 464 30.44 -1.27 -19.06
N ASN A 465 30.19 -0.36 -18.11
CA ASN A 465 31.18 0.04 -17.11
C ASN A 465 31.60 -1.12 -16.20
N ARG A 466 30.71 -2.09 -15.98
CA ARG A 466 30.97 -3.33 -15.23
C ARG A 466 31.51 -4.48 -16.07
N GLY A 467 31.92 -4.22 -17.31
CA GLY A 467 32.58 -5.21 -18.16
C GLY A 467 31.64 -6.18 -18.87
N PHE A 468 30.39 -5.79 -19.11
CA PHE A 468 29.45 -6.59 -19.92
C PHE A 468 29.35 -6.08 -21.37
N GLU A 469 28.77 -6.91 -22.23
CA GLU A 469 28.18 -6.52 -23.52
C GLU A 469 26.65 -6.57 -23.37
N PRO A 470 25.98 -5.49 -22.90
CA PRO A 470 24.55 -5.50 -22.66
C PRO A 470 23.77 -5.51 -23.98
N VAL A 471 22.67 -6.26 -23.97
CA VAL A 471 21.76 -6.41 -25.11
C VAL A 471 20.36 -6.03 -24.67
N TYR A 472 19.77 -5.09 -25.43
CA TYR A 472 18.39 -4.65 -25.21
C TYR A 472 17.41 -5.65 -25.82
N ILE A 473 16.47 -6.11 -25.00
CA ILE A 473 15.31 -6.90 -25.44
C ILE A 473 14.07 -6.00 -25.25
N PRO A 474 13.39 -5.57 -26.34
CA PRO A 474 12.23 -4.68 -26.27
C PRO A 474 10.96 -5.41 -25.81
N LEU A 475 11.07 -6.27 -24.80
CA LEU A 475 9.94 -7.02 -24.25
C LEU A 475 9.30 -6.21 -23.11
N ALA A 476 8.04 -5.88 -23.27
CA ALA A 476 7.20 -5.21 -22.27
C ALA A 476 5.72 -5.56 -22.46
N ILE A 477 4.86 -5.04 -21.59
CA ILE A 477 3.42 -5.38 -21.54
C ILE A 477 2.65 -5.02 -22.82
N ASP A 478 3.16 -4.09 -23.61
CA ASP A 478 2.62 -3.58 -24.87
C ASP A 478 3.26 -4.21 -26.10
N THR A 479 4.27 -5.08 -25.92
CA THR A 479 5.08 -5.65 -27.01
C THR A 479 5.29 -7.16 -26.89
N PHE A 480 4.88 -7.78 -25.78
CA PHE A 480 5.16 -9.19 -25.51
C PHE A 480 4.53 -10.14 -26.55
N ASP A 481 3.35 -9.81 -27.07
CA ASP A 481 2.57 -10.61 -28.01
C ASP A 481 3.30 -10.86 -29.34
N PHE A 482 4.26 -10.01 -29.71
CA PHE A 482 5.13 -10.23 -30.86
C PHE A 482 6.60 -10.45 -30.49
N VAL A 483 7.15 -9.71 -29.52
CA VAL A 483 8.59 -9.84 -29.17
C VAL A 483 8.89 -11.21 -28.56
N ALA A 484 7.96 -11.78 -27.78
CA ALA A 484 8.19 -13.08 -27.14
C ALA A 484 8.24 -14.26 -28.13
N TYR A 485 7.78 -14.05 -29.37
CA TYR A 485 7.67 -15.07 -30.42
C TYR A 485 8.53 -14.78 -31.65
N ASP A 486 9.27 -13.66 -31.65
CA ASP A 486 10.11 -13.28 -32.77
C ASP A 486 11.44 -14.05 -32.74
N ASP A 487 11.73 -14.78 -33.80
CA ASP A 487 12.91 -15.64 -33.93
C ASP A 487 14.23 -14.89 -33.72
N TYR A 488 14.30 -13.61 -34.11
CA TYR A 488 15.50 -12.82 -33.91
C TYR A 488 15.75 -12.56 -32.43
N PHE A 489 14.75 -12.09 -31.69
CA PHE A 489 14.92 -11.79 -30.26
C PHE A 489 15.12 -13.07 -29.45
N VAL A 490 14.42 -14.15 -29.79
CA VAL A 490 14.64 -15.49 -29.21
C VAL A 490 16.09 -15.95 -29.41
N ASN A 491 16.63 -15.86 -30.63
CA ASN A 491 18.01 -16.27 -30.89
C ASN A 491 19.04 -15.29 -30.31
N LEU A 492 18.69 -14.01 -30.19
CA LEU A 492 19.52 -13.00 -29.53
C LEU A 492 19.76 -13.36 -28.07
N VAL A 493 18.70 -13.74 -27.35
CA VAL A 493 18.79 -14.24 -25.97
C VAL A 493 19.62 -15.51 -25.92
N LYS A 494 19.34 -16.50 -26.78
CA LYS A 494 20.13 -17.75 -26.87
C LYS A 494 21.60 -17.55 -27.23
N SER A 495 21.96 -16.39 -27.80
CA SER A 495 23.34 -16.02 -28.12
C SER A 495 24.08 -15.31 -26.97
N SER A 496 23.42 -15.13 -25.82
CA SER A 496 23.95 -14.45 -24.64
C SER A 496 24.54 -15.43 -23.63
N HIS A 497 25.53 -14.99 -22.86
CA HIS A 497 26.15 -15.78 -21.78
C HIS A 497 25.36 -15.67 -20.47
N ALA A 498 24.65 -14.54 -20.31
CA ALA A 498 23.81 -14.28 -19.15
C ALA A 498 22.48 -13.62 -19.56
N VAL A 499 21.48 -13.80 -18.71
CA VAL A 499 20.19 -13.12 -18.72
C VAL A 499 20.04 -12.35 -17.41
N MET A 500 19.54 -11.13 -17.47
CA MET A 500 19.25 -10.30 -16.29
C MET A 500 17.78 -9.87 -16.28
N LEU A 501 17.02 -10.35 -15.30
CA LEU A 501 15.65 -9.93 -15.01
C LEU A 501 15.68 -8.73 -14.05
N GLN A 502 15.28 -7.56 -14.53
CA GLN A 502 15.36 -6.31 -13.76
C GLN A 502 14.24 -6.18 -12.71
N GLY A 503 14.44 -5.31 -11.73
CA GLY A 503 13.42 -4.94 -10.74
C GLY A 503 12.25 -4.15 -11.34
N GLY A 504 11.14 -4.02 -10.60
CA GLY A 504 9.90 -3.37 -11.06
C GLY A 504 8.69 -4.15 -10.56
N ASP A 505 7.78 -4.52 -11.47
CA ASP A 505 6.62 -5.38 -11.19
C ASP A 505 6.85 -6.81 -11.69
N GLN A 506 6.85 -7.79 -10.79
CA GLN A 506 7.05 -9.20 -11.12
C GLN A 506 5.91 -9.77 -11.97
N MET A 507 4.70 -9.22 -11.85
CA MET A 507 3.56 -9.68 -12.62
C MET A 507 3.69 -9.37 -14.09
N LYS A 508 4.41 -8.30 -14.45
CA LYS A 508 4.68 -7.97 -15.84
C LYS A 508 5.76 -8.85 -16.46
N HIS A 509 6.74 -9.31 -15.67
CA HIS A 509 7.63 -10.39 -16.10
C HIS A 509 6.81 -11.64 -16.41
N GLY A 510 5.96 -12.08 -15.47
CA GLY A 510 5.06 -13.21 -15.69
C GLY A 510 4.19 -13.03 -16.93
N ARG A 511 3.52 -11.89 -17.08
CA ARG A 511 2.63 -11.60 -18.20
C ARG A 511 3.32 -11.54 -19.56
N SER A 512 4.60 -11.14 -19.59
CA SER A 512 5.37 -11.00 -20.83
C SER A 512 6.12 -12.27 -21.23
N LEU A 513 6.32 -13.22 -20.30
CA LEU A 513 7.12 -14.43 -20.50
C LEU A 513 6.29 -15.72 -20.41
N LEU A 514 5.07 -15.65 -19.90
CA LEU A 514 4.12 -16.76 -19.80
C LEU A 514 2.85 -16.50 -20.62
N GLU A 515 2.29 -17.58 -21.12
CA GLU A 515 0.96 -17.64 -21.71
C GLU A 515 -0.13 -17.47 -20.63
N GLY A 516 -1.38 -17.22 -21.06
CA GLY A 516 -2.51 -17.03 -20.14
C GLY A 516 -2.75 -18.19 -19.19
N ASP A 517 -2.45 -19.43 -19.61
CA ASP A 517 -2.55 -20.65 -18.81
C ASP A 517 -1.28 -20.95 -17.98
N GLY A 518 -0.27 -20.09 -18.04
CA GLY A 518 1.02 -20.26 -17.36
C GLY A 518 2.05 -21.08 -18.15
N ALA A 519 1.76 -21.48 -19.40
CA ALA A 519 2.77 -22.12 -20.24
C ALA A 519 3.90 -21.14 -20.62
N ALA A 520 5.08 -21.66 -20.93
CA ALA A 520 6.22 -20.84 -21.33
C ALA A 520 6.06 -20.30 -22.75
N THR A 521 6.33 -19.00 -22.93
CA THR A 521 6.53 -18.42 -24.27
C THR A 521 7.86 -18.90 -24.88
N PRO A 522 8.06 -18.78 -26.22
CA PRO A 522 9.36 -19.07 -26.83
C PRO A 522 10.52 -18.26 -26.24
N MET A 523 10.24 -17.06 -25.72
CA MET A 523 11.20 -16.22 -25.02
C MET A 523 11.61 -16.79 -23.67
N LEU A 524 10.68 -17.30 -22.86
CA LEU A 524 11.04 -17.99 -21.61
C LEU A 524 11.83 -19.27 -21.89
N GLU A 525 11.48 -20.01 -22.94
CA GLU A 525 12.26 -21.16 -23.40
C GLU A 525 13.67 -20.75 -23.88
N ALA A 526 13.84 -19.54 -24.43
CA ALA A 526 15.16 -18.99 -24.75
C ALA A 526 15.99 -18.70 -23.50
N ILE A 527 15.36 -18.20 -22.43
CA ILE A 527 16.01 -17.96 -21.13
C ILE A 527 16.46 -19.29 -20.53
N ARG A 528 15.58 -20.30 -20.48
CA ARG A 528 15.90 -21.67 -20.02
C ARG A 528 17.05 -22.26 -20.82
N TYR A 529 17.02 -22.10 -22.15
CA TYR A 529 18.11 -22.55 -23.01
C TYR A 529 19.46 -21.94 -22.61
N VAL A 530 19.54 -20.66 -22.23
CA VAL A 530 20.80 -20.06 -21.78
C VAL A 530 21.33 -20.80 -20.54
N HIS A 531 20.49 -21.03 -19.54
CA HIS A 531 20.84 -21.77 -18.33
C HIS A 531 21.27 -23.22 -18.63
N ASP A 532 20.46 -23.95 -19.41
CA ASP A 532 20.70 -25.37 -19.72
C ASP A 532 21.99 -25.60 -20.51
N ASN A 533 22.50 -24.57 -21.18
CA ASN A 533 23.77 -24.61 -21.90
C ASN A 533 24.94 -24.02 -21.07
N GLY A 534 24.77 -23.78 -19.77
CA GLY A 534 25.84 -23.34 -18.86
C GLY A 534 25.92 -21.82 -18.62
N GLY A 535 24.90 -21.08 -19.05
CA GLY A 535 24.81 -19.64 -18.84
C GLY A 535 24.24 -19.27 -17.47
N VAL A 536 24.19 -17.97 -17.22
CA VAL A 536 23.69 -17.40 -15.96
C VAL A 536 22.31 -16.79 -16.16
N ILE A 537 21.35 -17.09 -15.28
CA ILE A 537 20.13 -16.29 -15.16
C ILE A 537 20.15 -15.57 -13.81
N ALA A 538 20.23 -14.24 -13.89
CA ALA A 538 20.27 -13.35 -12.75
C ALA A 538 18.95 -12.57 -12.65
N GLY A 539 18.52 -12.23 -11.44
CA GLY A 539 17.31 -11.47 -11.20
C GLY A 539 17.41 -10.61 -9.96
N THR A 540 16.86 -9.39 -9.97
CA THR A 540 16.86 -8.50 -8.80
C THR A 540 15.46 -8.03 -8.46
N SER A 541 15.09 -8.02 -7.18
CA SER A 541 13.76 -7.59 -6.71
C SER A 541 12.65 -8.39 -7.42
N ALA A 542 11.75 -7.74 -8.16
CA ALA A 542 10.74 -8.39 -9.00
C ALA A 542 11.30 -9.48 -9.93
N GLY A 543 12.50 -9.30 -10.48
CA GLY A 543 13.14 -10.31 -11.32
C GLY A 543 13.44 -11.60 -10.56
N ALA A 544 13.95 -11.49 -9.33
CA ALA A 544 14.25 -12.65 -8.48
C ALA A 544 13.00 -13.34 -7.94
N HIS A 545 11.96 -12.57 -7.60
CA HIS A 545 10.67 -13.12 -7.18
C HIS A 545 9.99 -13.88 -8.34
N ALA A 546 10.08 -13.35 -9.57
CA ALA A 546 9.52 -14.01 -10.74
C ALA A 546 10.19 -15.36 -11.08
N MET A 547 11.41 -15.61 -10.58
CA MET A 547 12.14 -16.85 -10.86
C MET A 547 11.53 -18.09 -10.17
N SER A 548 10.81 -17.94 -9.05
CA SER A 548 10.12 -19.07 -8.41
C SER A 548 8.86 -19.48 -9.18
N ASN A 549 8.25 -20.61 -8.83
CA ASN A 549 6.90 -20.95 -9.27
C ASN A 549 6.14 -21.69 -8.16
N PRO A 550 5.00 -21.17 -7.69
CA PRO A 550 4.36 -19.93 -8.12
C PRO A 550 5.11 -18.66 -7.65
N MET A 551 4.77 -17.51 -8.24
CA MET A 551 4.91 -16.22 -7.57
C MET A 551 3.78 -16.06 -6.56
N PHE A 552 3.98 -15.25 -5.53
CA PHE A 552 2.94 -14.95 -4.55
C PHE A 552 2.84 -13.45 -4.25
N GLY A 553 1.81 -13.09 -3.48
CA GLY A 553 1.26 -11.74 -3.38
C GLY A 553 2.25 -10.62 -3.00
N VAL A 554 1.79 -9.38 -3.13
CA VAL A 554 2.53 -8.18 -2.70
C VAL A 554 2.13 -7.67 -1.32
N GLY A 555 1.31 -8.44 -0.59
CA GLY A 555 0.79 -8.08 0.73
C GLY A 555 1.85 -7.98 1.83
N ASP A 556 1.46 -7.37 2.95
CA ASP A 556 2.24 -7.30 4.19
C ASP A 556 2.08 -8.59 5.02
N SER A 557 3.05 -8.85 5.91
CA SER A 557 3.07 -10.08 6.72
C SER A 557 1.90 -10.18 7.68
N PHE A 558 1.52 -9.09 8.36
CA PHE A 558 0.41 -9.12 9.30
C PHE A 558 -0.90 -9.53 8.61
N LYS A 559 -1.27 -8.87 7.51
CA LYS A 559 -2.49 -9.23 6.75
C LYS A 559 -2.42 -10.66 6.23
N ALA A 560 -1.29 -11.12 5.70
CA ALA A 560 -1.17 -12.48 5.20
C ALA A 560 -1.43 -13.52 6.31
N LEU A 561 -0.87 -13.30 7.49
CA LEU A 561 -1.07 -14.17 8.66
C LEU A 561 -2.50 -14.12 9.19
N VAL A 562 -3.17 -12.97 9.14
CA VAL A 562 -4.55 -12.81 9.64
C VAL A 562 -5.57 -13.42 8.70
N ILE A 563 -5.44 -13.12 7.40
CA ILE A 563 -6.31 -13.66 6.35
C ILE A 563 -6.16 -15.18 6.29
N ASN A 564 -4.94 -15.68 6.55
CA ASN A 564 -4.66 -17.11 6.65
C ASN A 564 -5.02 -17.91 5.37
N GLU A 565 -5.01 -17.24 4.21
CA GLU A 565 -5.36 -17.81 2.91
C GLU A 565 -4.79 -16.97 1.76
N THR A 566 -4.22 -17.66 0.76
CA THR A 566 -3.87 -17.10 -0.55
C THR A 566 -4.94 -17.42 -1.61
N GLU A 567 -5.35 -16.43 -2.40
CA GLU A 567 -6.17 -16.66 -3.59
C GLU A 567 -5.32 -17.24 -4.74
N VAL A 568 -5.87 -18.11 -5.58
CA VAL A 568 -5.18 -18.59 -6.80
C VAL A 568 -5.59 -17.73 -8.00
N LYS A 569 -4.61 -17.14 -8.67
CA LYS A 569 -4.77 -16.33 -9.88
C LYS A 569 -4.03 -16.96 -11.06
N THR A 570 -4.44 -16.60 -12.27
CA THR A 570 -3.82 -16.99 -13.54
C THR A 570 -3.16 -15.79 -14.23
N ILE A 571 -2.26 -16.05 -15.17
CA ILE A 571 -1.61 -14.98 -15.95
C ILE A 571 -2.65 -14.17 -16.74
N SER A 572 -3.74 -14.79 -17.16
CA SER A 572 -4.87 -14.09 -17.80
C SER A 572 -5.59 -13.09 -16.89
N ASP A 573 -5.48 -13.23 -15.56
CA ASP A 573 -6.07 -12.29 -14.61
C ASP A 573 -5.22 -11.00 -14.47
N VAL A 574 -3.98 -11.01 -14.96
CA VAL A 574 -3.10 -9.84 -14.94
C VAL A 574 -3.54 -8.85 -16.02
N PRO A 575 -4.01 -7.64 -15.65
CA PRO A 575 -4.44 -6.67 -16.64
C PRO A 575 -3.26 -6.21 -17.51
N LEU A 576 -3.56 -5.84 -18.76
CA LEU A 576 -2.56 -5.30 -19.70
C LEU A 576 -1.95 -3.97 -19.24
N THR A 577 -2.58 -3.29 -18.28
CA THR A 577 -2.03 -2.10 -17.63
C THR A 577 -0.90 -2.43 -16.66
N GLY A 578 -0.66 -3.72 -16.40
CA GLY A 578 0.05 -4.21 -15.23
C GLY A 578 -0.75 -3.93 -13.95
N PHE A 579 -0.37 -4.64 -12.88
CA PHE A 579 -0.81 -4.43 -11.50
C PHE A 579 -2.17 -5.03 -11.09
N LEU A 580 -2.11 -5.96 -10.12
CA LEU A 580 -3.20 -6.32 -9.21
C LEU A 580 -3.02 -5.51 -7.92
N ASP A 581 -4.01 -4.70 -7.56
CA ASP A 581 -3.92 -3.66 -6.53
C ASP A 581 -3.64 -4.20 -5.10
N PRO A 582 -2.52 -3.81 -4.43
CA PRO A 582 -2.12 -4.20 -3.06
C PRO A 582 -3.15 -3.95 -1.98
N THR A 583 -4.12 -3.10 -2.27
CA THR A 583 -5.06 -2.58 -1.26
C THR A 583 -6.36 -3.36 -1.20
N ILE A 584 -6.60 -4.24 -2.17
CA ILE A 584 -7.80 -5.06 -2.20
C ILE A 584 -7.60 -6.21 -1.20
N PRO A 585 -8.56 -6.45 -0.27
CA PRO A 585 -8.67 -7.72 0.44
C PRO A 585 -8.70 -8.85 -0.62
N GLY A 586 -7.57 -9.53 -0.83
CA GLY A 586 -7.33 -10.35 -2.02
C GLY A 586 -5.93 -10.25 -2.64
N ASN A 587 -5.08 -9.32 -2.19
CA ASN A 587 -3.69 -9.25 -2.67
C ASN A 587 -2.69 -10.21 -2.00
N ASN A 588 -3.20 -11.10 -1.13
CA ASN A 588 -2.53 -12.34 -0.77
C ASN A 588 -2.96 -13.40 -1.79
N PHE A 589 -2.19 -13.58 -2.86
CA PHE A 589 -2.48 -14.53 -3.92
C PHE A 589 -1.24 -15.36 -4.28
N GLN A 590 -1.46 -16.40 -5.06
CA GLN A 590 -0.44 -17.15 -5.78
C GLN A 590 -0.79 -17.19 -7.26
N ILE A 591 0.22 -17.15 -8.11
CA ILE A 591 0.09 -17.08 -9.57
C ILE A 591 1.31 -17.71 -10.22
N ALA A 592 1.17 -18.26 -11.43
CA ALA A 592 2.28 -18.88 -12.13
C ALA A 592 3.51 -17.95 -12.20
N GLY A 593 4.66 -18.47 -11.78
CA GLY A 593 5.96 -17.82 -11.93
C GLY A 593 6.76 -18.45 -13.06
N LEU A 594 7.97 -17.96 -13.31
CA LEU A 594 8.79 -18.41 -14.44
C LEU A 594 9.31 -19.84 -14.26
N GLY A 595 9.32 -20.34 -13.02
CA GLY A 595 9.75 -21.70 -12.69
C GLY A 595 11.19 -21.96 -13.10
N LEU A 596 12.06 -21.00 -12.83
CA LEU A 596 13.51 -21.08 -13.08
C LEU A 596 14.22 -21.68 -11.87
N ILE A 597 13.75 -21.35 -10.66
CA ILE A 597 14.19 -21.99 -9.41
C ILE A 597 13.13 -23.02 -9.02
N GLU A 598 13.48 -24.30 -9.14
CA GLU A 598 12.58 -25.38 -8.79
C GLU A 598 12.52 -25.62 -7.28
N ASN A 599 11.32 -25.91 -6.76
CA ASN A 599 11.08 -26.33 -5.37
C ASN A 599 11.47 -25.33 -4.27
N VAL A 600 11.77 -24.08 -4.62
CA VAL A 600 12.05 -23.00 -3.68
C VAL A 600 11.19 -21.78 -4.01
N LEU A 601 10.49 -21.24 -3.00
CA LEU A 601 9.87 -19.91 -3.10
C LEU A 601 10.90 -18.83 -2.79
N THR A 602 10.90 -17.74 -3.56
CA THR A 602 11.78 -16.60 -3.32
C THR A 602 10.97 -15.37 -2.95
N ASP A 603 11.42 -14.64 -1.93
CA ASP A 603 10.96 -13.31 -1.61
C ASP A 603 12.14 -12.33 -1.60
N THR A 604 11.88 -11.05 -1.82
CA THR A 604 12.88 -9.99 -1.97
C THR A 604 12.63 -8.82 -1.05
N HIS A 605 13.61 -7.94 -0.89
CA HIS A 605 13.59 -6.85 0.09
C HIS A 605 13.15 -7.34 1.46
N PHE A 606 13.59 -8.54 1.83
CA PHE A 606 12.84 -9.43 2.71
C PHE A 606 12.60 -8.83 4.10
N ASP A 607 13.64 -8.71 4.92
CA ASP A 607 13.47 -8.19 6.28
C ASP A 607 13.50 -6.66 6.33
N LYS A 608 14.07 -6.01 5.30
CA LYS A 608 13.92 -4.57 5.09
C LYS A 608 12.44 -4.14 5.06
N ARG A 609 11.54 -5.02 4.60
CA ARG A 609 10.09 -4.80 4.50
C ARG A 609 9.26 -5.78 5.35
N GLY A 610 9.88 -6.44 6.32
CA GLY A 610 9.20 -7.34 7.27
C GLY A 610 8.42 -8.50 6.62
N ARG A 611 8.98 -9.17 5.61
CA ARG A 611 8.26 -10.14 4.75
C ARG A 611 8.26 -11.60 5.22
N LEU A 612 8.66 -11.86 6.47
CA LEU A 612 8.70 -13.22 7.03
C LEU A 612 7.34 -13.92 7.04
N GLY A 613 6.30 -13.27 7.57
CA GLY A 613 4.97 -13.88 7.73
C GLY A 613 4.32 -14.25 6.39
N ARG A 614 4.40 -13.38 5.38
CA ARG A 614 3.80 -13.68 4.07
C ARG A 614 4.47 -14.84 3.34
N LEU A 615 5.79 -15.01 3.50
CA LEU A 615 6.51 -16.14 2.92
C LEU A 615 6.08 -17.46 3.58
N LEU A 616 5.89 -17.47 4.90
CA LEU A 616 5.38 -18.66 5.61
C LEU A 616 3.98 -19.08 5.13
N VAL A 617 3.06 -18.12 4.97
CA VAL A 617 1.71 -18.39 4.45
C VAL A 617 1.80 -18.96 3.03
N ALA A 618 2.63 -18.36 2.17
CA ALA A 618 2.82 -18.83 0.80
C ALA A 618 3.43 -20.24 0.75
N MET A 619 4.44 -20.54 1.58
CA MET A 619 5.04 -21.87 1.65
C MET A 619 4.01 -22.95 1.99
N ARG A 620 3.16 -22.71 3.01
CA ARG A 620 2.08 -23.63 3.35
C ARG A 620 1.09 -23.82 2.19
N ASP A 621 0.56 -22.73 1.65
CA ASP A 621 -0.52 -22.77 0.67
C ASP A 621 -0.09 -23.35 -0.70
N THR A 622 1.21 -23.32 -0.98
CA THR A 622 1.80 -23.87 -2.21
C THR A 622 2.46 -25.23 -1.99
N GLY A 623 2.60 -25.69 -0.74
CA GLY A 623 3.26 -26.94 -0.37
C GLY A 623 4.79 -26.92 -0.51
N HIS A 624 5.43 -25.75 -0.58
CA HIS A 624 6.88 -25.64 -0.73
C HIS A 624 7.60 -25.89 0.60
N GLN A 625 8.64 -26.73 0.55
CA GLN A 625 9.46 -27.05 1.70
C GLN A 625 10.53 -25.98 1.99
N LEU A 626 11.05 -25.32 0.96
CA LEU A 626 12.09 -24.30 1.09
C LEU A 626 11.58 -22.93 0.64
N GLY A 627 11.86 -21.91 1.46
CA GLY A 627 11.61 -20.51 1.14
C GLY A 627 12.86 -19.68 1.39
N PHE A 628 13.27 -18.88 0.41
CA PHE A 628 14.40 -17.97 0.50
C PHE A 628 13.92 -16.53 0.61
N GLY A 629 14.21 -15.88 1.73
CA GLY A 629 14.04 -14.44 1.92
C GLY A 629 15.35 -13.72 1.62
N LEU A 630 15.39 -12.96 0.53
CA LEU A 630 16.59 -12.27 0.06
C LEU A 630 16.57 -10.80 0.50
N ASP A 631 17.55 -10.40 1.31
CA ASP A 631 17.68 -9.00 1.72
C ASP A 631 18.27 -8.12 0.61
N GLU A 632 18.06 -6.81 0.72
CA GLU A 632 18.65 -5.82 -0.19
C GLU A 632 20.16 -5.98 -0.28
N GLY A 633 20.74 -5.71 -1.46
CA GLY A 633 22.18 -5.80 -1.70
C GLY A 633 22.75 -7.21 -1.59
N THR A 634 21.91 -8.25 -1.54
CA THR A 634 22.32 -9.65 -1.31
C THR A 634 21.62 -10.59 -2.29
N ALA A 635 22.33 -11.64 -2.69
CA ALA A 635 21.93 -12.68 -3.61
C ALA A 635 22.36 -14.05 -3.10
N ILE A 636 21.80 -15.10 -3.70
CA ILE A 636 22.28 -16.47 -3.53
C ILE A 636 22.59 -17.05 -4.92
N GLU A 637 23.85 -17.45 -5.12
CA GLU A 637 24.32 -18.14 -6.32
C GLU A 637 23.98 -19.63 -6.22
N LEU A 638 23.02 -20.08 -7.00
CA LEU A 638 22.60 -21.48 -7.06
C LEU A 638 23.28 -22.17 -8.24
N LYS A 639 24.11 -23.17 -7.95
CA LYS A 639 24.74 -24.05 -8.93
C LYS A 639 24.54 -25.50 -8.54
N GLY A 640 23.66 -26.19 -9.27
CA GLY A 640 23.16 -27.50 -8.86
C GLY A 640 22.46 -27.41 -7.51
N ASP A 641 22.83 -28.29 -6.57
CA ASP A 641 22.23 -28.34 -5.23
C ASP A 641 22.89 -27.39 -4.22
N ILE A 642 23.84 -26.55 -4.64
CA ILE A 642 24.59 -25.67 -3.74
C ILE A 642 24.20 -24.22 -3.98
N GLY A 643 23.75 -23.55 -2.93
CA GLY A 643 23.54 -22.10 -2.89
C GLY A 643 24.65 -21.42 -2.10
N LYS A 644 25.31 -20.41 -2.68
CA LYS A 644 26.34 -19.59 -2.03
C LYS A 644 25.86 -18.14 -1.89
N VAL A 645 25.92 -17.57 -0.69
CA VAL A 645 25.50 -16.18 -0.49
C VAL A 645 26.56 -15.21 -1.01
N VAL A 646 26.09 -14.20 -1.75
CA VAL A 646 26.87 -13.10 -2.32
C VAL A 646 26.19 -11.76 -1.97
N GLY A 647 26.93 -10.78 -1.46
CA GLY A 647 26.46 -9.44 -1.14
C GLY A 647 26.65 -9.00 0.31
N GLU A 648 25.92 -7.95 0.69
CA GLU A 648 26.24 -7.16 1.88
C GLU A 648 25.53 -7.59 3.16
N ASN A 649 24.35 -8.20 3.02
CA ASN A 649 23.41 -8.49 4.11
C ASN A 649 23.13 -10.00 4.19
N GLY A 650 21.87 -10.38 4.41
CA GLY A 650 21.45 -11.73 4.72
C GLY A 650 20.64 -12.43 3.63
N VAL A 651 20.67 -13.75 3.67
CA VAL A 651 19.69 -14.62 3.04
C VAL A 651 19.06 -15.48 4.13
N TRP A 652 17.75 -15.35 4.28
CA TRP A 652 16.93 -16.20 5.12
C TRP A 652 16.57 -17.47 4.37
N ILE A 653 16.78 -18.62 4.99
CA ILE A 653 16.35 -19.92 4.46
C ILE A 653 15.41 -20.53 5.47
N LEU A 654 14.15 -20.70 5.05
CA LEU A 654 13.10 -21.35 5.82
C LEU A 654 12.95 -22.78 5.30
N ASP A 655 13.11 -23.77 6.18
CA ASP A 655 12.84 -25.18 5.93
C ASP A 655 11.59 -25.63 6.69
N ALA A 656 10.53 -25.86 5.94
CA ALA A 656 9.22 -26.30 6.42
C ALA A 656 9.03 -27.82 6.36
N SER A 657 10.08 -28.61 6.13
CA SER A 657 9.92 -30.06 5.88
C SER A 657 9.43 -30.86 7.09
N ASN A 658 9.66 -30.35 8.29
CA ASN A 658 9.12 -30.91 9.53
C ASN A 658 8.17 -29.92 10.24
N ALA A 659 7.79 -28.84 9.56
CA ALA A 659 6.90 -27.85 10.13
C ALA A 659 5.47 -28.38 10.17
N THR A 660 4.71 -27.96 11.18
CA THR A 660 3.27 -28.20 11.28
C THR A 660 2.55 -26.89 11.03
N PHE A 661 1.56 -26.89 10.15
CA PHE A 661 0.75 -25.72 9.84
C PHE A 661 -0.71 -25.99 10.18
N ASN A 662 -1.46 -24.96 10.58
CA ASN A 662 -2.91 -25.05 10.58
C ASN A 662 -3.46 -25.10 9.15
N GLU A 663 -4.64 -25.71 9.00
CA GLU A 663 -5.30 -25.79 7.69
C GLU A 663 -5.69 -24.40 7.19
N LYS A 664 -5.42 -24.15 5.90
CA LYS A 664 -5.74 -22.91 5.19
C LYS A 664 -7.21 -22.52 5.37
N GLY A 665 -7.47 -21.29 5.82
CA GLY A 665 -8.81 -20.70 5.92
C GLY A 665 -9.78 -21.35 6.91
N MET A 666 -9.36 -22.38 7.67
CA MET A 666 -10.25 -23.11 8.59
C MET A 666 -10.44 -22.41 9.93
N VAL A 667 -9.42 -21.68 10.39
CA VAL A 667 -9.48 -20.84 11.59
C VAL A 667 -8.97 -19.45 11.26
N PRO A 668 -9.51 -18.41 11.92
CA PRO A 668 -8.92 -17.08 11.85
C PRO A 668 -7.50 -17.12 12.40
N GLY A 669 -6.55 -16.53 11.68
CA GLY A 669 -5.15 -16.50 12.08
C GLY A 669 -4.32 -17.71 11.64
N PHE A 670 -3.11 -17.44 11.18
CA PHE A 670 -2.13 -18.42 10.74
C PHE A 670 -1.36 -19.01 11.93
N GLU A 671 -1.10 -20.31 11.88
CA GLU A 671 -0.23 -21.00 12.82
C GLU A 671 0.78 -21.85 12.07
N ALA A 672 2.05 -21.73 12.46
CA ALA A 672 3.12 -22.63 12.05
C ALA A 672 3.99 -22.97 13.24
N GLU A 673 4.37 -24.24 13.37
CA GLU A 673 5.29 -24.73 14.39
C GLU A 673 6.48 -25.42 13.74
N HIS A 674 7.65 -25.31 14.36
CA HIS A 674 8.86 -26.03 13.98
C HIS A 674 9.36 -25.77 12.54
N VAL A 675 9.23 -24.53 12.07
CA VAL A 675 9.93 -24.09 10.84
C VAL A 675 11.40 -23.90 11.18
N ILE A 676 12.29 -24.57 10.47
CA ILE A 676 13.73 -24.42 10.69
C ILE A 676 14.23 -23.20 9.92
N VAL A 677 14.94 -22.31 10.61
CA VAL A 677 15.48 -21.07 10.09
C VAL A 677 17.00 -21.12 10.06
N HIS A 678 17.54 -20.79 8.89
CA HIS A 678 18.93 -20.42 8.72
C HIS A 678 19.00 -18.97 8.23
N HIS A 679 20.01 -18.25 8.69
CA HIS A 679 20.33 -16.91 8.20
C HIS A 679 21.79 -16.89 7.77
N LEU A 680 22.02 -16.79 6.47
CA LEU A 680 23.34 -16.85 5.86
C LEU A 680 23.79 -15.46 5.43
N THR A 681 25.08 -15.19 5.52
CA THR A 681 25.73 -13.97 5.05
C THR A 681 26.84 -14.32 4.06
N GLU A 682 27.44 -13.32 3.41
CA GLU A 682 28.52 -13.47 2.40
C GLU A 682 29.43 -14.69 2.62
N GLY A 683 29.59 -15.49 1.57
CA GLY A 683 30.48 -16.66 1.54
C GLY A 683 29.92 -17.93 2.18
N ASP A 684 28.80 -17.87 2.91
CA ASP A 684 28.13 -19.07 3.42
C ASP A 684 27.55 -19.89 2.28
N THR A 685 27.51 -21.21 2.46
CA THR A 685 26.86 -22.12 1.52
C THR A 685 25.76 -22.95 2.19
N PHE A 686 24.71 -23.22 1.44
CA PHE A 686 23.60 -24.08 1.80
C PHE A 686 23.43 -25.18 0.76
N ASN A 687 23.32 -26.42 1.19
CA ASN A 687 22.99 -27.53 0.31
C ASN A 687 21.47 -27.74 0.29
N LEU A 688 20.82 -27.57 -0.87
CA LEU A 688 19.36 -27.64 -1.00
C LEU A 688 18.78 -29.03 -0.70
N VAL A 689 19.60 -30.09 -0.80
CA VAL A 689 19.18 -31.48 -0.57
C VAL A 689 19.43 -31.91 0.87
N THR A 690 20.66 -31.73 1.38
CA THR A 690 21.01 -32.13 2.75
C THR A 690 20.59 -31.11 3.80
N LYS A 691 20.32 -29.86 3.37
CA LYS A 691 19.99 -28.69 4.20
C LYS A 691 21.08 -28.32 5.19
N GLU A 692 22.30 -28.75 4.89
CA GLU A 692 23.47 -28.41 5.68
C GLU A 692 23.99 -27.03 5.27
N VAL A 693 24.32 -26.23 6.29
CA VAL A 693 25.01 -24.95 6.11
C VAL A 693 26.49 -25.15 6.36
N THR A 694 27.32 -24.64 5.45
CA THR A 694 28.77 -24.49 5.68
C THR A 694 29.09 -23.00 5.78
N PRO A 695 29.54 -22.52 6.96
CA PRO A 695 29.95 -21.14 7.13
C PRO A 695 31.12 -20.75 6.21
N GLY A 696 31.08 -19.52 5.72
CA GLY A 696 32.13 -18.92 4.90
C GLY A 696 33.44 -18.72 5.67
N GLU A 697 34.52 -18.46 4.92
CA GLU A 697 35.85 -18.22 5.47
C GLU A 697 35.85 -17.04 6.47
N GLY A 698 36.62 -17.16 7.55
CA GLY A 698 36.74 -16.11 8.57
C GLY A 698 35.59 -16.02 9.57
N LYS A 699 34.62 -16.94 9.51
CA LYS A 699 33.55 -17.05 10.52
C LYS A 699 33.89 -18.11 11.56
N GLU A 700 33.92 -17.71 12.82
CA GLU A 700 34.19 -18.61 13.95
C GLU A 700 32.89 -18.90 14.70
N GLN A 701 32.78 -20.13 15.22
CA GLN A 701 31.63 -20.50 16.05
C GLN A 701 31.68 -19.71 17.36
N VAL A 702 30.61 -18.98 17.63
CA VAL A 702 30.46 -18.24 18.89
C VAL A 702 29.64 -19.08 19.84
N TYR A 703 30.14 -19.22 21.06
CA TYR A 703 29.42 -19.86 22.15
C TYR A 703 28.78 -18.77 23.02
N GLN A 704 27.59 -19.05 23.53
CA GLN A 704 26.65 -18.14 24.18
C GLN A 704 27.32 -17.10 25.12
N ASP A 705 26.88 -15.85 25.00
CA ASP A 705 27.27 -14.73 25.85
C ASP A 705 26.06 -14.22 26.67
N GLU A 706 26.28 -13.56 27.81
CA GLU A 706 25.25 -12.82 28.56
C GLU A 706 24.85 -11.55 27.77
N VAL A 707 24.05 -11.71 26.71
CA VAL A 707 23.49 -10.62 25.91
C VAL A 707 22.01 -10.42 26.25
N SER A 708 21.59 -9.16 26.44
CA SER A 708 20.17 -8.84 26.60
C SER A 708 19.40 -9.16 25.32
N LEU A 709 18.31 -9.92 25.46
CA LEU A 709 17.38 -10.17 24.35
C LEU A 709 16.80 -8.84 23.83
N TYR A 710 16.71 -8.76 22.51
CA TYR A 710 16.03 -7.68 21.82
C TYR A 710 14.52 -7.96 21.82
N ASP A 711 13.78 -7.13 22.53
CA ASP A 711 12.32 -7.13 22.53
C ASP A 711 11.84 -6.19 21.42
N SER A 712 11.47 -6.76 20.28
CA SER A 712 11.07 -5.98 19.10
C SER A 712 9.70 -5.35 19.34
N PRO A 713 9.54 -4.04 19.09
CA PRO A 713 8.24 -3.37 19.18
C PRO A 713 7.32 -3.74 18.02
N ASP A 714 7.87 -4.27 16.92
CA ASP A 714 7.17 -4.71 15.70
C ASP A 714 7.96 -5.84 15.01
N LEU A 715 7.50 -7.07 15.17
CA LEU A 715 8.12 -8.30 14.65
C LEU A 715 8.26 -8.29 13.12
N PHE A 716 7.35 -7.61 12.42
CA PHE A 716 7.37 -7.47 10.96
C PHE A 716 7.56 -6.01 10.54
N GLY A 717 8.18 -5.21 11.42
CA GLY A 717 8.55 -3.84 11.11
C GLY A 717 9.57 -3.77 9.99
N GLU A 718 9.65 -2.60 9.34
CA GLU A 718 10.70 -2.31 8.37
C GLU A 718 12.07 -2.22 9.07
N ASP A 719 13.14 -2.10 8.28
CA ASP A 719 14.51 -1.91 8.79
C ASP A 719 15.07 -3.07 9.63
N TYR A 720 14.84 -4.29 9.14
CA TYR A 720 15.50 -5.51 9.59
C TYR A 720 15.15 -5.96 11.03
N GLU A 721 13.90 -5.77 11.44
CA GLU A 721 13.43 -6.11 12.79
C GLU A 721 13.52 -7.61 13.11
N SER A 722 13.14 -8.49 12.17
CA SER A 722 13.25 -9.95 12.40
C SER A 722 14.71 -10.39 12.53
N THR A 723 15.64 -9.76 11.79
CA THR A 723 17.09 -10.04 11.85
C THR A 723 17.65 -9.61 13.20
N LYS A 724 17.26 -8.44 13.73
CA LYS A 724 17.67 -8.01 15.08
C LYS A 724 17.20 -9.00 16.15
N SER A 725 15.93 -9.41 16.07
CA SER A 725 15.34 -10.40 16.98
C SER A 725 16.14 -11.72 16.93
N LEU A 726 16.34 -12.28 15.73
CA LEU A 726 17.07 -13.54 15.55
C LEU A 726 18.53 -13.43 16.03
N LEU A 727 19.27 -12.40 15.61
CA LEU A 727 20.68 -12.25 15.96
C LEU A 727 20.90 -11.99 17.44
N SER A 728 19.98 -11.29 18.11
CA SER A 728 20.01 -11.14 19.57
C SER A 728 19.74 -12.47 20.28
N PHE A 729 18.72 -13.21 19.84
CA PHE A 729 18.36 -14.50 20.42
C PHE A 729 19.48 -15.54 20.35
N VAL A 730 20.09 -15.71 19.18
CA VAL A 730 21.13 -16.74 18.97
C VAL A 730 22.41 -16.48 19.75
N LYS A 731 22.71 -15.21 20.06
CA LYS A 731 23.84 -14.81 20.89
C LYS A 731 23.60 -15.01 22.38
N SER A 732 22.34 -14.96 22.80
CA SER A 732 21.96 -15.14 24.21
C SER A 732 22.17 -16.57 24.70
N SER A 733 22.20 -16.75 26.02
CA SER A 733 22.15 -18.05 26.68
C SER A 733 20.75 -18.69 26.73
N GLU A 734 19.70 -17.93 26.38
CA GLU A 734 18.32 -18.41 26.43
C GLU A 734 18.11 -19.49 25.37
N THR A 735 17.46 -20.60 25.71
CA THR A 735 17.14 -21.67 24.74
C THR A 735 15.85 -21.41 23.99
N GLU A 736 15.05 -20.46 24.45
CA GLU A 736 13.74 -20.11 23.90
C GLU A 736 13.47 -18.62 24.12
N GLN A 737 12.83 -17.97 23.15
CA GLN A 737 12.33 -16.59 23.29
C GLN A 737 10.94 -16.51 22.67
N VAL A 738 9.98 -16.01 23.45
CA VAL A 738 8.62 -15.72 22.98
C VAL A 738 8.44 -14.21 22.96
N THR A 739 8.06 -13.67 21.80
CA THR A 739 7.69 -12.26 21.61
C THR A 739 6.23 -12.20 21.23
N THR A 740 5.46 -11.38 21.95
CA THR A 740 4.03 -11.20 21.71
C THR A 740 3.73 -9.74 21.40
N ILE A 741 3.10 -9.49 20.25
CA ILE A 741 2.73 -8.15 19.81
C ILE A 741 1.23 -8.08 19.63
N LYS A 742 0.63 -7.02 20.17
CA LYS A 742 -0.78 -6.70 19.94
C LYS A 742 -0.86 -5.66 18.84
N ASP A 743 -1.47 -6.02 17.72
CA ASP A 743 -1.75 -5.06 16.67
C ASP A 743 -3.07 -4.34 16.99
N SER A 744 -2.99 -3.04 17.23
CA SER A 744 -4.16 -2.20 17.49
C SER A 744 -5.09 -2.02 16.28
N ALA A 745 -4.59 -2.21 15.06
CA ALA A 745 -5.35 -2.08 13.83
C ALA A 745 -6.28 -3.27 13.59
N PHE A 746 -5.90 -4.47 14.06
CA PHE A 746 -6.68 -5.69 13.82
C PHE A 746 -7.21 -6.38 15.09
N ASP A 747 -6.88 -5.88 16.29
CA ASP A 747 -7.25 -6.48 17.59
C ASP A 747 -6.84 -7.97 17.69
N GLN A 748 -5.64 -8.27 17.21
CA GLN A 748 -5.06 -9.61 17.20
C GLN A 748 -3.76 -9.64 17.98
N VAL A 749 -3.46 -10.83 18.51
CA VAL A 749 -2.23 -11.12 19.23
C VAL A 749 -1.37 -12.00 18.36
N PHE A 750 -0.22 -11.47 17.94
CA PHE A 750 0.79 -12.20 17.19
C PHE A 750 1.83 -12.72 18.17
N THR A 751 2.08 -14.01 18.14
CA THR A 751 3.11 -14.65 18.95
C THR A 751 4.15 -15.26 18.03
N LEU A 752 5.41 -14.87 18.23
CA LEU A 752 6.56 -15.46 17.57
C LEU A 752 7.45 -16.10 18.64
N GLN A 753 7.89 -17.32 18.39
CA GLN A 753 8.72 -18.10 19.29
C GLN A 753 9.97 -18.60 18.55
N TRP A 754 11.13 -18.23 19.06
CA TRP A 754 12.40 -18.82 18.68
C TRP A 754 12.80 -19.92 19.65
N ALA A 755 13.38 -21.01 19.16
CA ALA A 755 13.95 -22.06 19.99
C ALA A 755 15.28 -22.58 19.43
N LYS A 756 16.24 -22.85 20.32
CA LYS A 756 17.53 -23.50 20.03
C LYS A 756 17.52 -24.92 20.56
N ASP A 757 18.15 -25.82 19.82
CA ASP A 757 18.46 -27.17 20.23
C ASP A 757 19.98 -27.43 20.17
N ASP A 758 20.38 -28.69 20.35
CA ASP A 758 21.80 -29.10 20.34
C ASP A 758 22.47 -28.97 18.97
N ILE A 759 21.70 -28.85 17.87
CA ILE A 759 22.21 -28.70 16.52
C ILE A 759 22.17 -27.23 16.03
N SER A 760 21.50 -26.34 16.77
CA SER A 760 21.54 -24.90 16.54
C SER A 760 22.95 -24.36 16.72
N LYS A 761 23.45 -23.61 15.73
CA LYS A 761 24.78 -22.98 15.79
C LYS A 761 24.75 -21.56 15.27
N TYR A 762 25.61 -20.73 15.85
CA TYR A 762 25.88 -19.37 15.41
C TYR A 762 27.37 -19.21 15.13
N TYR A 763 27.70 -18.70 13.95
CA TYR A 763 29.04 -18.34 13.53
C TYR A 763 29.10 -16.84 13.28
N GLN A 764 30.24 -16.22 13.54
CA GLN A 764 30.39 -14.77 13.43
C GLN A 764 31.72 -14.41 12.79
N SER A 765 31.70 -13.39 11.93
CA SER A 765 32.90 -12.72 11.42
C SER A 765 33.26 -11.47 12.23
N ASP A 766 34.42 -10.90 11.97
CA ASP A 766 34.80 -9.59 12.53
C ASP A 766 34.15 -8.40 11.80
N GLU A 767 33.43 -8.63 10.70
CA GLU A 767 32.77 -7.58 9.92
C GLU A 767 31.43 -7.15 10.54
N ASN A 768 31.11 -5.86 10.46
CA ASN A 768 29.77 -5.36 10.79
C ASN A 768 28.85 -5.45 9.57
N TYR A 769 27.54 -5.51 9.81
CA TYR A 769 26.58 -5.20 8.76
C TYR A 769 26.73 -3.74 8.30
N LYS A 770 26.50 -3.49 7.01
CA LYS A 770 26.58 -2.14 6.43
C LYS A 770 25.34 -1.28 6.68
N PRO A 771 24.09 -1.81 6.60
CA PRO A 771 22.91 -1.03 6.92
C PRO A 771 23.00 -0.45 8.34
N GLU A 772 22.64 0.81 8.49
CA GLU A 772 22.69 1.52 9.78
C GLU A 772 21.87 0.79 10.85
N ALA A 773 20.69 0.26 10.46
CA ALA A 773 19.82 -0.51 11.35
C ALA A 773 20.48 -1.76 11.94
N LEU A 774 21.47 -2.35 11.26
CA LEU A 774 22.16 -3.57 11.68
C LEU A 774 23.62 -3.32 12.10
N ASN A 775 24.11 -2.08 12.08
CA ASN A 775 25.53 -1.77 12.28
C ASN A 775 26.09 -2.17 13.66
N ALA A 776 25.22 -2.34 14.66
CA ALA A 776 25.54 -2.83 15.99
C ALA A 776 25.81 -4.34 16.01
N TYR A 777 25.42 -5.05 14.96
CA TYR A 777 25.61 -6.48 14.80
C TYR A 777 26.80 -6.78 13.88
N LYS A 778 27.53 -7.82 14.27
CA LYS A 778 28.53 -8.47 13.41
C LYS A 778 27.82 -9.40 12.43
N LYS A 779 28.31 -9.47 11.20
CA LYS A 779 27.82 -10.43 10.20
C LYS A 779 28.04 -11.84 10.73
N GLY A 780 26.99 -12.63 10.66
CA GLY A 780 27.01 -13.98 11.20
C GLY A 780 26.11 -14.94 10.42
N THR A 781 26.30 -16.21 10.72
CA THR A 781 25.59 -17.34 10.13
C THR A 781 24.81 -18.02 11.23
N VAL A 782 23.50 -18.07 11.09
CA VAL A 782 22.60 -18.80 11.98
C VAL A 782 22.19 -20.08 11.31
N THR A 783 22.21 -21.19 12.05
CA THR A 783 21.83 -22.50 11.54
C THR A 783 20.91 -23.22 12.52
N ASN A 784 19.92 -23.94 11.98
CA ASN A 784 19.03 -24.83 12.72
C ASN A 784 18.31 -24.18 13.91
N VAL A 785 17.78 -22.97 13.76
CA VAL A 785 16.95 -22.34 14.80
C VAL A 785 15.49 -22.61 14.48
N SER A 786 14.72 -23.10 15.44
CA SER A 786 13.30 -23.35 15.25
C SER A 786 12.50 -22.06 15.42
N LEU A 787 11.53 -21.85 14.54
CA LEU A 787 10.55 -20.78 14.54
C LEU A 787 9.15 -21.37 14.64
N SER A 788 8.37 -20.86 15.59
CA SER A 788 6.92 -21.05 15.66
C SER A 788 6.23 -19.69 15.66
N ILE A 789 5.09 -19.59 14.99
CA ILE A 789 4.26 -18.39 14.91
C ILE A 789 2.80 -18.77 15.09
N SER A 790 2.05 -17.98 15.84
CA SER A 790 0.61 -18.09 15.95
C SER A 790 -0.04 -16.71 15.95
N VAL A 791 -1.26 -16.65 15.41
CA VAL A 791 -2.11 -15.47 15.46
C VAL A 791 -3.37 -15.82 16.23
N GLU A 792 -3.49 -15.31 17.44
CA GLU A 792 -4.72 -15.40 18.21
C GLU A 792 -5.60 -14.21 17.81
N THR A 793 -6.71 -14.49 17.12
CA THR A 793 -7.78 -13.50 17.02
C THR A 793 -8.42 -13.32 18.39
N ALA A 794 -8.49 -12.09 18.91
CA ALA A 794 -9.42 -11.81 19.99
C ALA A 794 -10.81 -12.26 19.52
N SER A 795 -11.40 -13.25 20.20
CA SER A 795 -12.65 -13.86 19.79
C SER A 795 -13.72 -12.76 19.67
N GLN A 796 -14.14 -12.46 18.44
CA GLN A 796 -15.26 -11.55 18.23
C GLN A 796 -16.51 -12.15 18.91
N PRO A 797 -17.33 -11.34 19.59
CA PRO A 797 -18.61 -11.80 20.11
C PRO A 797 -19.52 -12.16 18.93
N VAL A 798 -20.04 -13.39 18.93
CA VAL A 798 -21.05 -13.85 17.96
C VAL A 798 -22.33 -13.05 18.19
N GLU A 799 -22.82 -12.34 17.16
CA GLU A 799 -24.15 -11.72 17.17
C GLU A 799 -25.22 -12.79 17.41
N VAL A 800 -25.86 -12.76 18.58
CA VAL A 800 -27.09 -13.52 18.82
C VAL A 800 -28.27 -12.57 18.61
N SER A 801 -28.92 -12.68 17.46
CA SER A 801 -30.07 -11.86 17.03
C SER A 801 -31.38 -12.12 17.79
N SER A 802 -31.33 -12.60 19.05
CA SER A 802 -32.51 -13.09 19.77
C SER A 802 -32.59 -12.69 21.25
N VAL A 803 -32.39 -11.41 21.56
CA VAL A 803 -32.73 -10.86 22.88
C VAL A 803 -33.44 -9.52 22.71
N GLN A 804 -34.51 -9.32 23.49
CA GLN A 804 -35.28 -8.09 23.54
C GLN A 804 -35.22 -7.47 24.94
N THR A 805 -35.13 -6.14 24.99
CA THR A 805 -35.19 -5.39 26.24
C THR A 805 -36.35 -4.42 26.26
N TYR A 806 -37.03 -4.32 27.40
CA TYR A 806 -38.03 -3.29 27.63
C TYR A 806 -38.18 -3.02 29.13
N SER A 807 -38.80 -1.90 29.49
CA SER A 807 -39.04 -1.53 30.88
C SER A 807 -40.54 -1.34 31.16
N TYR A 808 -41.02 -1.81 32.29
CA TYR A 808 -42.40 -1.63 32.74
C TYR A 808 -42.48 -1.54 34.26
N ASN A 809 -43.21 -0.54 34.80
CA ASN A 809 -43.43 -0.32 36.25
C ASN A 809 -42.15 -0.51 37.10
N ASP A 810 -41.13 0.30 36.83
CA ASP A 810 -39.85 0.30 37.56
C ASP A 810 -39.05 -1.02 37.49
N THR A 811 -39.42 -1.93 36.59
CA THR A 811 -38.72 -3.18 36.29
C THR A 811 -38.18 -3.16 34.86
N PHE A 812 -36.92 -3.54 34.69
CA PHE A 812 -36.26 -3.73 33.40
C PHE A 812 -36.20 -5.22 33.06
N PHE A 813 -36.69 -5.58 31.89
CA PHE A 813 -36.72 -6.97 31.42
C PHE A 813 -35.65 -7.20 30.36
N ILE A 814 -34.92 -8.30 30.52
CA ILE A 814 -34.04 -8.89 29.50
C ILE A 814 -34.68 -10.22 29.13
N GLU A 815 -35.23 -10.30 27.92
CA GLU A 815 -35.99 -11.45 27.44
C GLU A 815 -35.29 -12.12 26.27
N PHE A 816 -34.92 -13.38 26.45
CA PHE A 816 -34.34 -14.20 25.40
C PHE A 816 -35.46 -14.71 24.48
N THR A 817 -35.35 -14.44 23.18
CA THR A 817 -36.35 -14.82 22.17
C THR A 817 -35.97 -16.09 21.40
N GLY A 818 -34.80 -16.67 21.68
CA GLY A 818 -34.29 -17.93 21.13
C GLY A 818 -33.38 -18.66 22.15
N PRO A 819 -33.06 -19.95 21.93
CA PRO A 819 -32.14 -20.69 22.80
C PRO A 819 -30.71 -20.12 22.70
N VAL A 820 -29.99 -20.10 23.81
CA VAL A 820 -28.57 -19.70 23.86
C VAL A 820 -27.75 -20.98 23.85
N ASP A 821 -26.93 -21.18 22.81
CA ASP A 821 -25.99 -22.30 22.77
C ASP A 821 -24.66 -21.86 23.42
N PRO A 822 -24.32 -22.35 24.62
CA PRO A 822 -23.09 -21.97 25.32
C PRO A 822 -21.81 -22.41 24.61
N THR A 823 -21.89 -23.33 23.63
CA THR A 823 -20.74 -23.76 22.82
C THR A 823 -20.52 -22.89 21.58
N ALA A 824 -21.54 -22.10 21.20
CA ALA A 824 -21.49 -21.19 20.05
C ALA A 824 -21.26 -19.72 20.45
N VAL A 825 -21.21 -19.41 21.75
CA VAL A 825 -21.02 -18.05 22.29
C VAL A 825 -19.63 -17.94 22.93
N SER A 826 -18.75 -17.13 22.34
CA SER A 826 -17.44 -16.77 22.92
C SER A 826 -17.61 -15.92 24.21
N GLU A 827 -16.57 -15.80 25.04
CA GLU A 827 -16.61 -14.94 26.25
C GLU A 827 -16.72 -13.46 25.87
N GLY A 828 -17.92 -13.00 25.53
CA GLY A 828 -18.16 -11.68 24.97
C GLY A 828 -19.61 -11.20 25.17
N ASN A 829 -19.83 -9.93 24.84
CA ASN A 829 -21.13 -9.27 24.98
C ASN A 829 -22.16 -9.89 24.02
N VAL A 830 -23.37 -10.17 24.52
CA VAL A 830 -24.53 -10.43 23.65
C VAL A 830 -25.10 -9.08 23.21
N ASP A 831 -25.17 -8.82 21.91
CA ASP A 831 -25.59 -7.52 21.40
C ASP A 831 -27.10 -7.27 21.57
N LEU A 832 -27.46 -6.11 22.13
CA LEU A 832 -28.82 -5.70 22.48
C LEU A 832 -29.12 -4.31 21.94
N ASN A 833 -30.06 -4.21 21.00
CA ASN A 833 -30.46 -2.91 20.47
C ASN A 833 -31.39 -2.12 21.43
N GLY A 834 -30.85 -1.05 22.02
CA GLY A 834 -31.50 0.26 22.10
C GLY A 834 -32.44 0.58 23.27
N LEU A 835 -31.90 0.96 24.44
CA LEU A 835 -32.58 1.82 25.44
C LEU A 835 -31.57 2.65 26.27
N ALA A 836 -31.84 3.95 26.47
CA ALA A 836 -30.90 4.95 27.02
C ALA A 836 -30.57 4.86 28.52
N HIS A 837 -31.13 3.90 29.27
CA HIS A 837 -30.91 3.70 30.71
C HIS A 837 -30.83 2.22 31.12
N ALA A 838 -30.45 1.35 30.18
CA ALA A 838 -30.42 -0.10 30.39
C ALA A 838 -29.16 -0.56 31.13
N PRO A 839 -29.21 -1.70 31.85
CA PRO A 839 -27.98 -2.42 32.17
C PRO A 839 -27.20 -2.74 30.88
N GLY A 840 -25.88 -2.68 30.96
CA GLY A 840 -24.96 -3.05 29.89
C GLY A 840 -25.15 -4.50 29.45
N PHE A 841 -24.62 -4.80 28.26
CA PHE A 841 -24.80 -6.07 27.56
C PHE A 841 -24.56 -7.28 28.48
N PRO A 842 -25.48 -8.27 28.52
CA PRO A 842 -25.24 -9.51 29.23
C PRO A 842 -24.01 -10.18 28.62
N LYS A 843 -23.07 -10.57 29.47
CA LYS A 843 -21.88 -11.33 29.09
C LYS A 843 -22.05 -12.78 29.54
N TYR A 844 -21.88 -13.72 28.63
CA TYR A 844 -21.79 -15.13 28.99
C TYR A 844 -20.39 -15.42 29.54
N LEU A 845 -20.32 -16.00 30.74
CA LEU A 845 -19.07 -16.39 31.40
C LEU A 845 -18.93 -17.91 31.28
N SER A 846 -18.14 -18.35 30.30
CA SER A 846 -17.96 -19.77 29.99
C SER A 846 -17.39 -20.56 31.19
N ALA A 847 -16.50 -19.93 31.96
CA ALA A 847 -15.88 -20.54 33.13
C ALA A 847 -16.86 -20.86 34.28
N THR A 848 -17.96 -20.11 34.41
CA THR A 848 -18.94 -20.30 35.49
C THR A 848 -20.32 -20.74 35.01
N ASN A 849 -20.55 -20.78 33.69
CA ASN A 849 -21.85 -21.00 33.06
C ASN A 849 -22.92 -20.00 33.55
N GLU A 850 -22.51 -18.74 33.71
CA GLU A 850 -23.37 -17.66 34.20
C GLU A 850 -23.52 -16.55 33.14
N ILE A 851 -24.63 -15.80 33.26
CA ILE A 851 -24.85 -14.57 32.50
C ILE A 851 -24.61 -13.39 33.43
N GLU A 852 -23.56 -12.62 33.16
CA GLU A 852 -23.25 -11.40 33.88
C GLU A 852 -24.02 -10.23 33.27
N VAL A 853 -24.88 -9.56 34.05
CA VAL A 853 -25.57 -8.33 33.65
C VAL A 853 -25.01 -7.16 34.44
N ARG A 854 -24.43 -6.16 33.76
CA ARG A 854 -23.82 -5.00 34.43
C ARG A 854 -24.72 -3.77 34.38
N ALA A 855 -25.38 -3.44 35.47
CA ALA A 855 -26.12 -2.18 35.56
C ALA A 855 -25.19 -0.95 35.66
N THR A 856 -25.53 0.14 34.97
CA THR A 856 -24.81 1.42 35.09
C THR A 856 -24.92 2.00 36.50
N SER A 857 -23.95 2.82 36.90
CA SER A 857 -23.90 3.36 38.27
C SER A 857 -25.14 4.20 38.65
N ASP A 858 -25.84 4.75 37.66
CA ASP A 858 -27.05 5.57 37.76
C ASP A 858 -28.37 4.78 37.68
N PHE A 859 -28.34 3.43 37.61
CA PHE A 859 -29.55 2.61 37.66
C PHE A 859 -30.38 2.91 38.94
N PRO A 860 -31.68 3.21 38.88
CA PRO A 860 -32.36 3.77 40.06
C PRO A 860 -32.47 2.79 41.23
N VAL A 861 -32.32 3.29 42.46
CA VAL A 861 -32.55 2.49 43.68
C VAL A 861 -34.04 2.18 43.82
N GLY A 862 -34.36 0.93 44.12
CA GLY A 862 -35.73 0.42 44.19
C GLY A 862 -36.26 -0.18 42.88
N HIS A 863 -35.54 0.00 41.77
CA HIS A 863 -35.88 -0.62 40.49
C HIS A 863 -35.34 -2.05 40.40
N GLU A 864 -35.99 -2.86 39.56
CA GLU A 864 -35.73 -4.29 39.42
C GLU A 864 -35.20 -4.63 38.03
N ILE A 865 -34.37 -5.67 37.92
CA ILE A 865 -33.95 -6.30 36.66
C ILE A 865 -34.46 -7.73 36.68
N THR A 866 -35.24 -8.11 35.68
CA THR A 866 -35.73 -9.47 35.48
C THR A 866 -35.14 -10.08 34.23
N ILE A 867 -34.49 -11.23 34.37
CA ILE A 867 -34.00 -12.06 33.26
C ILE A 867 -35.02 -13.18 33.07
N ARG A 868 -35.52 -13.35 31.85
CA ARG A 868 -36.61 -14.31 31.57
C ARG A 868 -36.50 -15.00 30.22
N ASN A 869 -37.24 -16.11 30.09
CA ASN A 869 -37.29 -16.97 28.89
C ASN A 869 -35.93 -17.54 28.46
N LEU A 870 -34.97 -17.62 29.39
CA LEU A 870 -33.71 -18.30 29.15
C LEU A 870 -33.94 -19.81 29.07
N LYS A 871 -33.28 -20.48 28.13
CA LYS A 871 -33.25 -21.94 28.03
C LYS A 871 -31.81 -22.42 28.19
N ASP A 872 -31.63 -23.57 28.82
CA ASP A 872 -30.32 -24.21 28.89
C ASP A 872 -29.95 -24.90 27.56
N ALA A 873 -28.77 -25.52 27.52
CA ALA A 873 -28.23 -26.17 26.33
C ALA A 873 -29.10 -27.33 25.80
N ASP A 874 -29.95 -27.91 26.65
CA ASP A 874 -30.89 -28.98 26.28
C ASP A 874 -32.27 -28.42 25.84
N GLY A 875 -32.44 -27.09 25.88
CA GLY A 875 -33.67 -26.40 25.53
C GLY A 875 -34.70 -26.33 26.65
N GLU A 876 -34.34 -26.73 27.87
CA GLU A 876 -35.21 -26.69 29.05
C GLU A 876 -35.25 -25.26 29.63
N PRO A 877 -36.41 -24.79 30.11
CA PRO A 877 -36.57 -23.43 30.61
C PRO A 877 -35.83 -23.22 31.94
N VAL A 878 -34.96 -22.21 31.98
CA VAL A 878 -34.36 -21.71 33.21
C VAL A 878 -35.36 -20.79 33.91
N PRO A 879 -35.61 -20.95 35.23
CA PRO A 879 -36.53 -20.09 35.95
C PRO A 879 -36.14 -18.61 35.86
N ASP A 880 -37.12 -17.75 35.63
CA ASP A 880 -36.95 -16.30 35.63
C ASP A 880 -36.33 -15.84 36.95
N GLN A 881 -35.36 -14.92 36.86
CA GLN A 881 -34.67 -14.38 38.03
C GLN A 881 -34.83 -12.87 38.09
N THR A 882 -35.18 -12.36 39.26
CA THR A 882 -35.37 -10.92 39.47
C THR A 882 -34.45 -10.39 40.56
N TRP A 883 -33.78 -9.27 40.28
CA TRP A 883 -32.83 -8.63 41.17
C TRP A 883 -33.22 -7.16 41.39
N LYS A 884 -33.24 -6.71 42.65
CA LYS A 884 -33.60 -5.35 43.04
C LYS A 884 -32.40 -4.56 43.52
N ARG A 885 -32.25 -3.31 43.07
CA ARG A 885 -31.22 -2.41 43.60
C ARG A 885 -31.67 -1.82 44.94
N VAL A 886 -30.89 -2.00 46.01
CA VAL A 886 -31.32 -1.67 47.39
C VAL A 886 -30.66 -0.44 48.03
N LEU A 887 -29.54 0.10 47.51
CA LEU A 887 -28.85 1.28 48.10
C LEU A 887 -28.21 2.24 47.09
N GLU A 888 -28.04 3.52 47.49
CA GLU A 888 -27.25 4.54 46.77
C GLU A 888 -25.74 4.32 47.02
N GLY A 889 -25.07 3.62 46.11
CA GLY A 889 -23.64 3.29 46.15
C GLY A 889 -23.28 2.09 45.25
N ARG A 890 -22.00 1.75 45.10
CA ARG A 890 -21.58 0.57 44.30
C ARG A 890 -22.04 -0.74 44.97
N GLY A 891 -22.97 -1.45 44.33
CA GLY A 891 -22.93 -2.92 44.27
C GLY A 891 -23.83 -3.76 45.19
N GLN A 892 -24.85 -3.21 45.86
CA GLN A 892 -25.79 -4.07 46.62
C GLN A 892 -27.09 -4.33 45.85
N TRP A 893 -27.27 -5.58 45.45
CA TRP A 893 -28.45 -6.16 44.80
C TRP A 893 -29.05 -7.23 45.70
N GLU A 894 -30.38 -7.28 45.76
CA GLU A 894 -31.11 -8.33 46.47
C GLU A 894 -31.87 -9.17 45.44
N LYS A 895 -31.70 -10.51 45.50
CA LYS A 895 -32.50 -11.42 44.68
C LYS A 895 -33.92 -11.44 45.22
N VAL A 896 -34.88 -11.04 44.39
CA VAL A 896 -36.31 -10.97 44.72
C VAL A 896 -36.98 -12.33 44.51
N ASN A 897 -36.66 -13.00 43.39
CA ASN A 897 -37.12 -14.35 43.04
C ASN A 897 -36.03 -15.09 42.27
#